data_AF-I1DZJ7-F1
#
_entry.id   AF-I1DZJ7-F1
#
_cell.length_a   1.000
_cell.length_b   1.000
_cell.length_c   1.000
_cell.angle_alpha   90.00
_cell.angle_beta   90.00
_cell.angle_gamma   90.00
#
_symmetry.space_group_name_H-M   'P 1'
#
loop_
_entity.id
_entity.type
_entity.pdbx_description
1 polymer ?
#
loop_
_entity_poly.entity_id
_entity_poly.type
_entity_poly.pdbx_seq_one_letter_code
_entity_poly.pdbx_strand_id
1 'polypeptide(L)'
;MTAFTGRWLRVISVMLLLLPAAAAAPAPDRVTVSGYYQLTEADLATLAQRQAIIDAVAALQGQLFTERYQLINTLQPLLRPIKRPSADYLALLISAQPAPSDIAEGDTQTQTQTQTQTEHSAVTASPAIMYGISDSGLAQWQQLPEVASLPEAQLLQLAPLAGQIFHTEAMFGVALDSIGFAGATAEVPVTAAEQSRLRQLVFDNGFKAGKWQPGSAQPLQWQASAECGCAAQIVKQERFTNFSYGLVPYWQTQTTQIAFASFNRIGLFGFVLGKDNKLLAPPNWQNSRHFNGFINLAQAHNTYLDLVVSGFDSISYQPLALDNLRHELVTQLTTPLEGFALNTLQPWLSFGLSARRTLADGVTFDLNLANLTQAEQLNFISFLRQLRADLNLAAEAANTDKYFINVKVPASAVLTAALPAYQAMQAEKYRSDTIYAPDKLVTLAPLVNLLLVRFDADVMAAQQSAQQLAPQLAAPDKAQSAYPFRRQMKSLKTAIDTMPSADAATMLLEKILPLFEILPLEQSGQLSLQDLANDLTYANWNFSGAAFWALPLSAGQYQVVSKAFTVAPAYQYQQLVQQVCDRVCPKRWFWRLVLASLLIAVVSLYLLATLLYYPLQRYLEHPLLLYGAPLVFAIGLLLILSCDPYWHQFQSLILLAVLALVLLGFMLYRRMQQRRQHYP
;
A
#
# COMPACT_ATOMS: atom_id res chain seq x y z
N MET A 1 -70.44 -15.00 -15.79
CA MET A 1 -69.36 -15.92 -15.37
C MET A 1 -67.97 -15.27 -15.43
N THR A 2 -67.83 -13.98 -15.11
CA THR A 2 -66.55 -13.22 -15.22
C THR A 2 -66.25 -12.37 -13.98
N ALA A 3 -66.82 -12.71 -12.82
CA ALA A 3 -66.62 -11.96 -11.57
C ALA A 3 -66.07 -12.80 -10.40
N PHE A 4 -65.80 -14.10 -10.61
CA PHE A 4 -65.41 -15.00 -9.50
C PHE A 4 -63.91 -15.37 -9.45
N THR A 5 -63.12 -15.05 -10.48
CA THR A 5 -61.70 -15.41 -10.56
C THR A 5 -60.74 -14.33 -10.04
N GLY A 6 -61.17 -13.07 -9.94
CA GLY A 6 -60.30 -11.96 -9.49
C GLY A 6 -60.08 -11.86 -7.99
N ARG A 7 -60.96 -12.44 -7.16
CA ARG A 7 -60.86 -12.34 -5.69
C ARG A 7 -59.94 -13.39 -5.06
N TRP A 8 -59.78 -14.56 -5.69
CA TRP A 8 -58.90 -15.61 -5.18
C TRP A 8 -57.40 -15.33 -5.42
N LEU A 9 -57.05 -14.66 -6.52
CA LEU A 9 -55.66 -14.25 -6.80
C LEU A 9 -55.12 -13.19 -5.83
N ARG A 10 -55.97 -12.29 -5.30
CA ARG A 10 -55.55 -11.31 -4.29
C ARG A 10 -55.35 -11.93 -2.90
N VAL A 11 -56.08 -12.99 -2.56
CA VAL A 11 -55.90 -13.68 -1.27
C VAL A 11 -54.59 -14.50 -1.27
N ILE A 12 -54.22 -15.09 -2.41
CA ILE A 12 -52.95 -15.82 -2.54
C ILE A 12 -51.73 -14.87 -2.51
N SER A 13 -51.81 -13.68 -3.11
CA SER A 13 -50.73 -12.68 -3.01
C SER A 13 -50.56 -12.11 -1.60
N VAL A 14 -51.63 -11.98 -0.81
CA VAL A 14 -51.54 -11.52 0.58
C VAL A 14 -51.07 -12.64 1.52
N MET A 15 -51.39 -13.91 1.24
CA MET A 15 -50.85 -15.04 1.99
C MET A 15 -49.38 -15.35 1.70
N LEU A 16 -48.88 -15.09 0.47
CA LEU A 16 -47.45 -15.23 0.18
C LEU A 16 -46.58 -14.12 0.82
N LEU A 17 -47.16 -12.98 1.18
CA LEU A 17 -46.48 -11.88 1.88
C LEU A 17 -46.45 -12.05 3.41
N LEU A 18 -47.10 -13.09 3.95
CA LEU A 18 -47.15 -13.40 5.38
C LEU A 18 -46.40 -14.69 5.76
N LEU A 19 -45.68 -15.29 4.81
CA LEU A 19 -44.68 -16.31 5.16
C LEU A 19 -43.52 -15.60 5.85
N PRO A 20 -43.23 -15.89 7.13
CA PRO A 20 -42.01 -15.38 7.75
C PRO A 20 -40.85 -15.88 6.90
N ALA A 21 -40.06 -14.96 6.36
CA ALA A 21 -38.73 -15.29 5.88
C ALA A 21 -38.08 -16.10 7.00
N ALA A 22 -37.68 -17.34 6.72
CA ALA A 22 -36.92 -18.14 7.65
C ALA A 22 -35.68 -17.32 7.98
N ALA A 23 -35.72 -16.62 9.13
CA ALA A 23 -34.59 -15.91 9.66
C ALA A 23 -33.52 -16.97 9.80
N ALA A 24 -32.46 -16.84 8.98
CA ALA A 24 -31.25 -17.60 9.18
C ALA A 24 -30.93 -17.49 10.66
N ALA A 25 -30.84 -18.64 11.34
CA ALA A 25 -30.52 -18.68 12.76
C ALA A 25 -29.32 -17.75 12.98
N PRO A 26 -29.36 -16.84 13.96
CA PRO A 26 -28.21 -16.00 14.26
C PRO A 26 -27.02 -16.94 14.45
N ALA A 27 -25.97 -16.73 13.66
CA ALA A 27 -24.74 -17.49 13.80
C ALA A 27 -24.36 -17.46 15.29
N PRO A 28 -24.01 -18.61 15.89
CA PRO A 28 -23.70 -18.66 17.32
C PRO A 28 -22.66 -17.59 17.63
N ASP A 29 -22.91 -16.77 18.65
CA ASP A 29 -22.01 -15.73 19.14
C ASP A 29 -20.63 -16.37 19.34
N ARG A 30 -19.75 -16.21 18.35
CA ARG A 30 -18.34 -16.54 18.49
C ARG A 30 -17.85 -15.59 19.55
N VAL A 31 -17.53 -16.10 20.74
CA VAL A 31 -16.74 -15.39 21.73
C VAL A 31 -15.50 -14.91 21.00
N THR A 32 -15.46 -13.62 20.64
CA THR A 32 -14.34 -13.03 19.91
C THR A 32 -13.19 -12.93 20.91
N VAL A 33 -12.42 -14.02 21.00
CA VAL A 33 -11.15 -14.01 21.71
C VAL A 33 -10.30 -12.93 21.03
N SER A 34 -9.90 -11.91 21.79
CA SER A 34 -8.99 -10.90 21.25
C SER A 34 -7.68 -11.59 20.85
N GLY A 35 -7.21 -11.31 19.65
CA GLY A 35 -6.04 -11.97 19.06
C GLY A 35 -5.39 -11.11 17.98
N TYR A 36 -4.35 -11.66 17.37
CA TYR A 36 -3.61 -11.07 16.26
C TYR A 36 -3.24 -12.18 15.26
N TYR A 37 -2.76 -11.81 14.09
CA TYR A 37 -2.29 -12.76 13.08
C TYR A 37 -0.77 -12.62 12.92
N GLN A 38 -0.07 -13.75 12.95
CA GLN A 38 1.37 -13.85 12.73
C GLN A 38 1.71 -15.26 12.23
N LEU A 39 2.38 -15.35 11.09
CA LEU A 39 2.97 -16.59 10.62
C LEU A 39 4.38 -16.73 11.17
N THR A 40 4.58 -17.63 12.12
CA THR A 40 5.92 -17.92 12.65
C THR A 40 6.66 -18.92 11.75
N GLU A 41 7.98 -19.02 11.89
CA GLU A 41 8.78 -20.05 11.21
C GLU A 41 8.28 -21.46 11.56
N ALA A 42 7.80 -21.67 12.79
CA ALA A 42 7.21 -22.94 13.22
C ALA A 42 5.88 -23.23 12.51
N ASP A 43 5.05 -22.22 12.24
CA ASP A 43 3.81 -22.39 11.49
C ASP A 43 4.11 -22.77 10.03
N LEU A 44 5.07 -22.10 9.41
CA LEU A 44 5.51 -22.41 8.04
C LEU A 44 6.14 -23.82 7.95
N ALA A 45 6.98 -24.19 8.92
CA ALA A 45 7.55 -25.53 9.01
C ALA A 45 6.47 -26.61 9.21
N THR A 46 5.43 -26.30 10.00
CA THR A 46 4.28 -27.21 10.19
C THR A 46 3.52 -27.40 8.88
N LEU A 47 3.26 -26.33 8.13
CA LEU A 47 2.58 -26.42 6.83
C LEU A 47 3.41 -27.18 5.79
N ALA A 48 4.73 -26.96 5.75
CA ALA A 48 5.65 -27.69 4.90
C ALA A 48 5.72 -29.19 5.26
N GLN A 49 5.75 -29.50 6.56
CA GLN A 49 5.74 -30.89 7.03
C GLN A 49 4.45 -31.62 6.62
N ARG A 50 3.29 -30.95 6.72
CA ARG A 50 2.02 -31.52 6.26
C ARG A 50 2.03 -31.81 4.76
N GLN A 51 2.61 -30.92 3.96
CA GLN A 51 2.75 -31.14 2.51
C GLN A 51 3.61 -32.37 2.23
N ALA A 52 4.77 -32.50 2.88
CA ALA A 52 5.65 -33.66 2.72
C ALA A 52 4.97 -34.98 3.11
N ILE A 53 4.11 -34.97 4.14
CA ILE A 53 3.32 -36.15 4.52
C ILE A 53 2.29 -36.45 3.42
N ILE A 54 1.57 -35.45 2.91
CA ILE A 54 0.61 -35.63 1.81
C ILE A 54 1.30 -36.22 0.59
N ASP A 55 2.47 -35.71 0.20
CA ASP A 55 3.23 -36.20 -0.96
C ASP A 55 3.70 -37.65 -0.73
N ALA A 56 4.14 -37.98 0.48
CA ALA A 56 4.54 -39.34 0.84
C ALA A 56 3.34 -40.32 0.80
N VAL A 57 2.16 -39.90 1.25
CA VAL A 57 0.93 -40.71 1.15
C VAL A 57 0.48 -40.83 -0.31
N ALA A 58 0.55 -39.75 -1.09
CA ALA A 58 0.21 -39.76 -2.51
C ALA A 58 1.18 -40.63 -3.33
N ALA A 59 2.46 -40.71 -2.97
CA ALA A 59 3.43 -41.60 -3.63
C ALA A 59 3.11 -43.10 -3.46
N LEU A 60 2.28 -43.46 -2.48
CA LEU A 60 1.75 -44.82 -2.29
C LEU A 60 0.49 -45.07 -3.14
N GLN A 61 -0.07 -44.05 -3.79
CA GLN A 61 -1.20 -44.20 -4.71
C GLN A 61 -0.79 -45.08 -5.89
N GLY A 62 -1.63 -46.07 -6.21
CA GLY A 62 -1.33 -47.10 -7.22
C GLY A 62 -0.51 -48.29 -6.70
N GLN A 63 0.05 -48.23 -5.48
CA GLN A 63 0.63 -49.41 -4.83
C GLN A 63 -0.47 -50.26 -4.20
N LEU A 64 -0.50 -51.55 -4.55
CA LEU A 64 -1.47 -52.52 -4.03
C LEU A 64 -0.79 -53.47 -3.04
N PHE A 65 -1.46 -53.74 -1.93
CA PHE A 65 -0.99 -54.62 -0.86
C PHE A 65 -1.93 -55.83 -0.75
N THR A 66 -1.37 -57.03 -0.59
CA THR A 66 -2.15 -58.26 -0.43
C THR A 66 -2.86 -58.32 0.91
N GLU A 67 -2.30 -57.66 1.93
CA GLU A 67 -2.79 -57.69 3.30
C GLU A 67 -3.00 -56.28 3.86
N ARG A 68 -4.15 -56.02 4.47
CA ARG A 68 -4.51 -54.69 5.01
C ARG A 68 -3.48 -54.17 6.02
N TYR A 69 -2.90 -55.04 6.84
CA TYR A 69 -1.95 -54.64 7.87
C TYR A 69 -0.63 -54.12 7.28
N GLN A 70 -0.23 -54.55 6.07
CA GLN A 70 0.99 -54.07 5.42
C GLN A 70 0.85 -52.60 5.01
N LEU A 71 -0.30 -52.24 4.43
CA LEU A 71 -0.64 -50.86 4.11
C LEU A 71 -0.73 -50.01 5.38
N ILE A 72 -1.37 -50.53 6.44
CA ILE A 72 -1.44 -49.83 7.74
C ILE A 72 -0.04 -49.59 8.31
N ASN A 73 0.83 -50.60 8.32
CA ASN A 73 2.20 -50.47 8.84
C ASN A 73 3.04 -49.48 8.01
N THR A 74 2.72 -49.30 6.73
CA THR A 74 3.37 -48.32 5.85
C THR A 74 2.84 -46.91 6.11
N LEU A 75 1.53 -46.74 6.28
CA LEU A 75 0.89 -45.44 6.52
C LEU A 75 1.08 -44.90 7.94
N GLN A 76 1.03 -45.76 8.95
CA GLN A 76 1.06 -45.36 10.36
C GLN A 76 2.29 -44.51 10.76
N PRO A 77 3.54 -44.81 10.32
CA PRO A 77 4.68 -43.94 10.60
C PRO A 77 4.57 -42.57 9.90
N LEU A 78 3.98 -42.51 8.70
CA LEU A 78 3.77 -41.25 7.95
C LEU A 78 2.71 -40.36 8.62
N LEU A 79 1.67 -40.96 9.19
CA LEU A 79 0.57 -40.24 9.83
C LEU A 79 0.87 -39.81 11.28
N ARG A 80 1.89 -40.41 11.92
CA ARG A 80 2.26 -40.15 13.32
C ARG A 80 2.45 -38.66 13.68
N PRO A 81 3.00 -37.79 12.81
CA PRO A 81 3.16 -36.37 13.14
C PRO A 81 1.85 -35.58 13.21
N ILE A 82 0.74 -36.12 12.71
CA ILE A 82 -0.57 -35.45 12.72
C ILE A 82 -1.27 -35.72 14.06
N LYS A 83 -1.78 -34.69 14.73
CA LYS A 83 -2.23 -34.75 16.14
C LYS A 83 -3.42 -35.67 16.44
N ARG A 84 -4.15 -36.18 15.45
CA ARG A 84 -5.36 -37.00 15.64
C ARG A 84 -5.08 -38.51 15.68
N PRO A 85 -6.01 -39.31 16.24
CA PRO A 85 -5.90 -40.77 16.20
C PRO A 85 -5.80 -41.26 14.76
N SER A 86 -4.72 -41.99 14.45
CA SER A 86 -4.48 -42.55 13.11
C SER A 86 -5.61 -43.44 12.60
N ALA A 87 -6.43 -44.02 13.48
CA ALA A 87 -7.54 -44.91 13.12
C ALA A 87 -8.59 -44.24 12.21
N ASP A 88 -8.94 -42.98 12.47
CA ASP A 88 -9.94 -42.25 11.68
C ASP A 88 -9.42 -41.95 10.28
N TYR A 89 -8.14 -41.62 10.16
CA TYR A 89 -7.48 -41.35 8.88
C TYR A 89 -7.31 -42.59 8.02
N LEU A 90 -6.94 -43.71 8.64
CA LEU A 90 -6.78 -44.99 7.93
C LEU A 90 -8.12 -45.47 7.34
N ALA A 91 -9.25 -45.20 7.98
CA ALA A 91 -10.57 -45.54 7.46
C ALA A 91 -10.96 -44.72 6.22
N LEU A 92 -10.51 -43.47 6.13
CA LEU A 92 -10.71 -42.60 4.96
C LEU A 92 -9.79 -43.00 3.79
N LEU A 93 -8.53 -43.32 4.06
CA LEU A 93 -7.52 -43.54 3.02
C LEU A 93 -7.61 -44.94 2.38
N ILE A 94 -7.86 -45.97 3.18
CA ILE A 94 -7.75 -47.37 2.74
C ILE A 94 -9.05 -47.82 2.06
N SER A 95 -8.93 -48.33 0.83
CA SER A 95 -10.01 -49.02 0.13
C SER A 95 -9.60 -50.45 -0.25
N ALA A 96 -10.58 -51.35 -0.28
CA ALA A 96 -10.44 -52.69 -0.81
C ALA A 96 -10.83 -52.68 -2.29
N GLN A 97 -9.97 -53.21 -3.15
CA GLN A 97 -10.18 -53.31 -4.59
C GLN A 97 -9.99 -54.77 -5.07
N PRO A 98 -10.79 -55.26 -6.02
CA PRO A 98 -10.56 -56.57 -6.61
C PRO A 98 -9.22 -56.58 -7.37
N ALA A 99 -8.46 -57.67 -7.26
CA ALA A 99 -7.18 -57.80 -7.94
C ALA A 99 -7.32 -57.58 -9.47
N PRO A 100 -6.42 -56.80 -10.10
CA PRO A 100 -6.43 -56.60 -11.54
C PRO A 100 -6.28 -57.95 -12.25
N SER A 101 -7.16 -58.19 -13.23
CA SER A 101 -7.32 -59.49 -13.90
C SER A 101 -6.10 -59.94 -14.72
N ASP A 102 -5.13 -59.05 -14.91
CA ASP A 102 -3.96 -59.25 -15.79
C ASP A 102 -2.73 -59.88 -15.11
N ILE A 103 -2.78 -60.16 -13.79
CA ILE A 103 -1.67 -60.80 -13.06
C ILE A 103 -1.78 -62.35 -13.08
N ALA A 104 -2.77 -62.91 -13.78
CA ALA A 104 -3.01 -64.37 -13.78
C ALA A 104 -2.19 -65.18 -14.82
N GLU A 105 -1.35 -64.57 -15.65
CA GLU A 105 -0.53 -65.30 -16.65
C GLU A 105 0.99 -65.04 -16.49
N GLY A 106 1.66 -65.91 -15.73
CA GLY A 106 3.12 -66.01 -15.60
C GLY A 106 3.48 -66.45 -14.19
N ASP A 107 4.15 -67.55 -13.88
CA ASP A 107 4.99 -68.48 -14.62
C ASP A 107 4.76 -69.88 -14.01
N THR A 108 4.52 -70.91 -14.83
CA THR A 108 4.79 -72.30 -14.39
C THR A 108 5.21 -73.15 -15.59
N GLN A 109 6.52 -73.20 -15.84
CA GLN A 109 7.11 -74.22 -16.71
C GLN A 109 7.23 -75.55 -15.94
N THR A 110 6.45 -76.53 -16.43
CA THR A 110 6.87 -77.91 -16.74
C THR A 110 7.53 -78.77 -15.65
N GLN A 111 6.80 -79.77 -15.13
CA GLN A 111 7.08 -81.20 -15.39
C GLN A 111 6.02 -82.17 -14.81
N THR A 112 5.39 -82.91 -15.72
CA THR A 112 5.13 -84.37 -15.74
C THR A 112 4.14 -85.04 -14.76
N GLN A 113 2.94 -85.29 -15.31
CA GLN A 113 2.10 -86.50 -15.28
C GLN A 113 1.92 -87.27 -13.95
N THR A 114 0.66 -87.41 -13.52
CA THR A 114 -0.11 -88.68 -13.53
C THR A 114 -1.60 -88.37 -13.33
N GLN A 115 -2.44 -88.93 -14.19
CA GLN A 115 -3.89 -88.79 -14.18
C GLN A 115 -4.51 -89.67 -13.09
N THR A 116 -5.28 -89.05 -12.18
CA THR A 116 -6.40 -89.72 -11.51
C THR A 116 -7.58 -88.76 -11.51
N GLN A 117 -8.66 -89.18 -12.17
CA GLN A 117 -9.94 -88.48 -12.19
C GLN A 117 -10.54 -88.49 -10.80
N THR A 118 -10.55 -87.33 -10.15
CA THR A 118 -11.40 -87.03 -9.00
C THR A 118 -12.21 -85.80 -9.40
N GLU A 119 -13.53 -85.90 -9.34
CA GLU A 119 -14.44 -84.75 -9.43
C GLU A 119 -13.95 -83.65 -8.48
N HIS A 120 -13.56 -82.51 -9.05
CA HIS A 120 -13.27 -81.31 -8.30
C HIS A 120 -14.35 -80.30 -8.61
N SER A 121 -15.17 -80.04 -7.59
CA SER A 121 -15.98 -78.85 -7.43
C SER A 121 -15.24 -77.65 -8.01
N ALA A 122 -15.88 -76.96 -8.95
CA ALA A 122 -15.46 -75.63 -9.34
C ALA A 122 -15.59 -74.73 -8.10
N VAL A 123 -14.53 -74.69 -7.29
CA VAL A 123 -14.37 -73.70 -6.24
C VAL A 123 -14.18 -72.40 -7.00
N THR A 124 -15.25 -71.62 -7.10
CA THR A 124 -15.25 -70.23 -7.52
C THR A 124 -14.18 -69.55 -6.66
N ALA A 125 -12.98 -69.35 -7.21
CA ALA A 125 -11.92 -68.66 -6.52
C ALA A 125 -12.41 -67.23 -6.28
N SER A 126 -12.75 -66.94 -5.02
CA SER A 126 -13.12 -65.57 -4.62
C SER A 126 -12.03 -64.64 -5.12
N PRO A 127 -12.38 -63.54 -5.83
CA PRO A 127 -11.38 -62.62 -6.36
C PRO A 127 -10.49 -62.16 -5.21
N ALA A 128 -9.17 -62.30 -5.38
CA ALA A 128 -8.21 -61.82 -4.39
C ALA A 128 -8.47 -60.34 -4.13
N ILE A 129 -8.75 -59.98 -2.87
CA ILE A 129 -8.98 -58.60 -2.47
C ILE A 129 -7.63 -57.97 -2.18
N MET A 130 -7.29 -56.91 -2.91
CA MET A 130 -6.10 -56.10 -2.67
C MET A 130 -6.49 -54.82 -1.93
N TYR A 131 -5.57 -54.27 -1.15
CA TYR A 131 -5.78 -53.02 -0.42
C TYR A 131 -4.89 -51.92 -1.00
N GLY A 132 -5.45 -50.73 -1.17
CA GLY A 132 -4.74 -49.56 -1.70
C GLY A 132 -5.34 -48.26 -1.19
N ILE A 133 -4.69 -47.14 -1.53
CA ILE A 133 -5.20 -45.80 -1.22
C ILE A 133 -6.23 -45.41 -2.27
N SER A 134 -7.42 -44.98 -1.83
CA SER A 134 -8.45 -44.49 -2.76
C SER A 134 -8.23 -43.03 -3.14
N ASP A 135 -8.42 -42.69 -4.41
CA ASP A 135 -8.32 -41.31 -4.91
C ASP A 135 -9.30 -40.37 -4.19
N SER A 136 -10.54 -40.83 -4.00
CA SER A 136 -11.57 -40.09 -3.28
C SER A 136 -11.24 -39.94 -1.79
N GLY A 137 -10.68 -40.98 -1.17
CA GLY A 137 -10.28 -40.97 0.23
C GLY A 137 -9.09 -40.04 0.47
N LEU A 138 -8.11 -40.05 -0.43
CA LEU A 138 -6.97 -39.12 -0.42
C LEU A 138 -7.45 -37.68 -0.57
N ALA A 139 -8.36 -37.41 -1.54
CA ALA A 139 -8.92 -36.08 -1.74
C ALA A 139 -9.73 -35.59 -0.52
N GLN A 140 -10.55 -36.46 0.10
CA GLN A 140 -11.29 -36.13 1.32
C GLN A 140 -10.35 -35.91 2.51
N TRP A 141 -9.30 -36.72 2.63
CA TRP A 141 -8.32 -36.59 3.70
C TRP A 141 -7.51 -35.29 3.59
N GLN A 142 -7.11 -34.89 2.39
CA GLN A 142 -6.45 -33.61 2.12
C GLN A 142 -7.32 -32.40 2.46
N GLN A 143 -8.65 -32.55 2.45
CA GLN A 143 -9.60 -31.48 2.82
C GLN A 143 -9.75 -31.30 4.34
N LEU A 144 -9.22 -32.21 5.17
CA LEU A 144 -9.32 -32.09 6.62
C LEU A 144 -8.42 -30.95 7.13
N PRO A 145 -8.90 -30.03 8.00
CA PRO A 145 -8.13 -28.86 8.46
C PRO A 145 -6.77 -29.19 9.11
N GLU A 146 -6.66 -30.37 9.71
CA GLU A 146 -5.43 -30.85 10.38
C GLU A 146 -4.38 -31.38 9.41
N VAL A 147 -4.82 -31.78 8.22
CA VAL A 147 -4.00 -32.38 7.14
C VAL A 147 -3.69 -31.34 6.07
N ALA A 148 -4.63 -30.41 5.83
CA ALA A 148 -4.52 -29.35 4.85
C ALA A 148 -3.15 -28.65 4.94
N SER A 149 -2.49 -28.59 3.79
CA SER A 149 -1.17 -28.03 3.57
C SER A 149 -1.21 -26.97 2.48
N LEU A 150 -0.09 -26.30 2.31
CA LEU A 150 0.15 -25.40 1.20
C LEU A 150 1.15 -26.06 0.24
N PRO A 151 0.92 -25.98 -1.08
CA PRO A 151 1.95 -26.41 -2.02
C PRO A 151 3.21 -25.55 -1.88
N GLU A 152 4.36 -26.11 -2.28
CA GLU A 152 5.68 -25.50 -2.07
C GLU A 152 5.78 -24.07 -2.63
N ALA A 153 5.21 -23.83 -3.82
CA ALA A 153 5.18 -22.52 -4.44
C ALA A 153 4.46 -21.47 -3.57
N GLN A 154 3.33 -21.81 -2.97
CA GLN A 154 2.56 -20.93 -2.08
C GLN A 154 3.25 -20.74 -0.74
N LEU A 155 3.97 -21.76 -0.22
CA LEU A 155 4.78 -21.60 0.98
C LEU A 155 5.91 -20.58 0.78
N LEU A 156 6.59 -20.65 -0.36
CA LEU A 156 7.66 -19.69 -0.71
C LEU A 156 7.12 -18.25 -0.82
N GLN A 157 5.89 -18.08 -1.32
CA GLN A 157 5.25 -16.76 -1.39
C GLN A 157 5.04 -16.12 0.00
N LEU A 158 4.85 -16.91 1.06
CA LEU A 158 4.59 -16.40 2.41
C LEU A 158 5.85 -15.90 3.13
N ALA A 159 7.05 -16.22 2.64
CA ALA A 159 8.31 -15.86 3.28
C ALA A 159 8.44 -14.36 3.65
N PRO A 160 8.02 -13.39 2.82
CA PRO A 160 8.09 -11.96 3.16
C PRO A 160 7.20 -11.56 4.35
N LEU A 161 6.16 -12.34 4.65
CA LEU A 161 5.22 -12.07 5.75
C LEU A 161 5.58 -12.84 7.03
N ALA A 162 6.58 -13.73 6.98
CA ALA A 162 7.01 -14.51 8.12
C ALA A 162 7.47 -13.58 9.27
N GLY A 163 7.00 -13.88 10.48
CA GLY A 163 7.28 -13.12 11.69
C GLY A 163 6.53 -11.78 11.81
N GLN A 164 5.84 -11.32 10.76
CA GLN A 164 5.10 -10.05 10.79
C GLN A 164 3.80 -10.19 11.58
N ILE A 165 3.45 -9.15 12.34
CA ILE A 165 2.27 -9.13 13.21
C ILE A 165 1.21 -8.23 12.59
N PHE A 166 -0.01 -8.74 12.46
CA PHE A 166 -1.19 -8.04 11.94
C PHE A 166 -2.30 -8.00 12.98
N HIS A 167 -2.87 -6.82 13.23
CA HIS A 167 -3.90 -6.63 14.25
C HIS A 167 -5.27 -7.20 13.85
N THR A 168 -5.54 -7.32 12.55
CA THR A 168 -6.84 -7.77 12.02
C THR A 168 -6.65 -8.73 10.87
N GLU A 169 -7.64 -9.60 10.66
CA GLU A 169 -7.68 -10.52 9.52
C GLU A 169 -7.64 -9.77 8.19
N ALA A 170 -8.41 -8.68 8.10
CA ALA A 170 -8.47 -7.86 6.89
C ALA A 170 -7.10 -7.26 6.53
N MET A 171 -6.34 -6.77 7.51
CA MET A 171 -4.99 -6.26 7.27
C MET A 171 -4.05 -7.37 6.81
N PHE A 172 -4.16 -8.57 7.41
CA PHE A 172 -3.39 -9.72 6.98
C PHE A 172 -3.79 -10.19 5.56
N GLY A 173 -5.07 -10.10 5.21
CA GLY A 173 -5.59 -10.35 3.87
C GLY A 173 -5.00 -9.40 2.83
N VAL A 174 -4.92 -8.09 3.13
CA VAL A 174 -4.25 -7.11 2.25
C VAL A 174 -2.76 -7.44 2.10
N ALA A 175 -2.11 -7.93 3.15
CA ALA A 175 -0.72 -8.37 3.07
C ALA A 175 -0.56 -9.58 2.13
N LEU A 176 -1.46 -10.57 2.19
CA LEU A 176 -1.50 -11.69 1.27
C LEU A 176 -1.76 -11.24 -0.18
N ASP A 177 -2.67 -10.29 -0.40
CA ASP A 177 -2.93 -9.71 -1.72
C ASP A 177 -1.68 -8.99 -2.26
N SER A 178 -0.93 -8.29 -1.40
CA SER A 178 0.26 -7.52 -1.80
C SER A 178 1.44 -8.37 -2.29
N ILE A 179 1.46 -9.67 -1.95
CA ILE A 179 2.44 -10.64 -2.43
C ILE A 179 1.87 -11.54 -3.54
N GLY A 180 0.62 -11.30 -3.99
CA GLY A 180 -0.05 -12.13 -4.99
C GLY A 180 -0.39 -13.53 -4.49
N PHE A 181 -0.58 -13.72 -3.18
CA PHE A 181 -0.78 -15.05 -2.59
C PHE A 181 -2.00 -15.76 -3.18
N ALA A 182 -1.76 -16.98 -3.67
CA ALA A 182 -2.74 -17.83 -4.33
C ALA A 182 -3.46 -17.14 -5.51
N GLY A 183 -2.81 -16.15 -6.14
CA GLY A 183 -3.25 -15.56 -7.39
C GLY A 183 -3.10 -16.56 -8.55
N ALA A 184 -3.95 -16.43 -9.58
CA ALA A 184 -3.81 -17.21 -10.79
C ALA A 184 -2.48 -16.88 -11.48
N THR A 185 -1.68 -17.90 -11.76
CA THR A 185 -0.48 -17.77 -12.60
C THR A 185 -0.78 -18.32 -13.99
N ALA A 186 0.01 -17.94 -14.99
CA ALA A 186 -0.13 -18.47 -16.36
C ALA A 186 0.04 -20.01 -16.42
N GLU A 187 0.73 -20.60 -15.45
CA GLU A 187 1.08 -22.03 -15.42
C GLU A 187 0.08 -22.88 -14.63
N VAL A 188 -0.56 -22.32 -13.59
CA VAL A 188 -1.57 -23.03 -12.79
C VAL A 188 -2.75 -22.10 -12.48
N PRO A 189 -3.90 -22.28 -13.14
CA PRO A 189 -5.11 -21.55 -12.78
C PRO A 189 -5.63 -22.06 -11.44
N VAL A 190 -5.61 -21.20 -10.42
CA VAL A 190 -6.21 -21.48 -9.11
C VAL A 190 -7.67 -21.04 -9.17
N THR A 191 -8.60 -21.95 -8.84
CA THR A 191 -10.02 -21.60 -8.77
C THR A 191 -10.29 -20.68 -7.57
N ALA A 192 -11.33 -19.83 -7.64
CA ALA A 192 -11.69 -18.94 -6.52
C ALA A 192 -11.99 -19.71 -5.21
N ALA A 193 -12.56 -20.91 -5.33
CA ALA A 193 -12.81 -21.80 -4.19
C ALA A 193 -11.49 -22.29 -3.57
N GLU A 194 -10.53 -22.69 -4.40
CA GLU A 194 -9.21 -23.13 -3.96
C GLU A 194 -8.43 -21.98 -3.32
N GLN A 195 -8.44 -20.79 -3.93
CA GLN A 195 -7.82 -19.59 -3.37
C GLN A 195 -8.39 -19.26 -1.98
N SER A 196 -9.72 -19.30 -1.83
CA SER A 196 -10.39 -19.08 -0.54
C SER A 196 -9.97 -20.12 0.50
N ARG A 197 -9.88 -21.40 0.10
CA ARG A 197 -9.42 -22.50 0.97
C ARG A 197 -7.99 -22.27 1.46
N LEU A 198 -7.07 -21.94 0.55
CA LEU A 198 -5.67 -21.68 0.88
C LEU A 198 -5.51 -20.47 1.81
N ARG A 199 -6.29 -19.41 1.59
CA ARG A 199 -6.32 -18.23 2.48
C ARG A 199 -6.84 -18.58 3.86
N GLN A 200 -7.93 -19.34 3.95
CA GLN A 200 -8.47 -19.77 5.23
C GLN A 200 -7.44 -20.60 6.02
N LEU A 201 -6.72 -21.50 5.35
CA LEU A 201 -5.66 -22.28 5.98
C LEU A 201 -4.55 -21.37 6.54
N VAL A 202 -4.16 -20.33 5.81
CA VAL A 202 -3.17 -19.35 6.29
C VAL A 202 -3.70 -18.55 7.47
N PHE A 203 -4.96 -18.13 7.45
CA PHE A 203 -5.60 -17.43 8.57
C PHE A 203 -5.67 -18.29 9.83
N ASP A 204 -6.09 -19.54 9.69
CA ASP A 204 -6.24 -20.46 10.81
C ASP A 204 -4.89 -20.77 11.48
N ASN A 205 -3.81 -20.94 10.71
CA ASN A 205 -2.47 -21.16 11.25
C ASN A 205 -1.84 -19.86 11.78
N GLY A 206 -2.18 -18.72 11.18
CA GLY A 206 -1.66 -17.40 11.55
C GLY A 206 -2.30 -16.81 12.82
N PHE A 207 -3.53 -17.19 13.17
CA PHE A 207 -4.23 -16.61 14.32
C PHE A 207 -3.57 -17.01 15.65
N LYS A 208 -3.26 -16.00 16.48
CA LYS A 208 -2.71 -16.14 17.83
C LYS A 208 -3.63 -15.44 18.83
N ALA A 209 -4.09 -16.18 19.84
CA ALA A 209 -4.92 -15.63 20.90
C ALA A 209 -4.11 -14.72 21.85
N GLY A 210 -4.73 -13.66 22.36
CA GLY A 210 -4.15 -12.74 23.33
C GLY A 210 -3.47 -11.51 22.70
N LYS A 211 -2.60 -10.86 23.49
CA LYS A 211 -1.85 -9.67 23.06
C LYS A 211 -0.46 -10.08 22.58
N TRP A 212 0.00 -9.46 21.51
CA TRP A 212 1.39 -9.61 21.04
C TRP A 212 2.38 -8.88 21.98
N GLN A 213 3.65 -9.28 21.98
CA GLN A 213 4.69 -8.70 22.83
C GLN A 213 5.49 -7.60 22.11
N PRO A 214 5.57 -6.36 22.64
CA PRO A 214 6.20 -5.20 22.00
C PRO A 214 7.65 -5.37 21.54
N GLY A 215 8.45 -6.16 22.25
CA GLY A 215 9.89 -6.34 21.96
C GLY A 215 10.21 -7.15 20.71
N SER A 216 9.21 -7.69 20.01
CA SER A 216 9.39 -8.51 18.80
C SER A 216 9.36 -7.70 17.49
N ALA A 217 8.95 -6.43 17.53
CA ALA A 217 8.78 -5.61 16.34
C ALA A 217 10.12 -5.21 15.72
N GLN A 218 10.28 -5.45 14.42
CA GLN A 218 11.45 -5.01 13.65
C GLN A 218 11.22 -3.60 13.09
N PRO A 219 12.22 -2.70 13.11
CA PRO A 219 12.10 -1.38 12.51
C PRO A 219 12.00 -1.47 10.98
N LEU A 220 11.35 -0.50 10.35
CA LEU A 220 11.38 -0.35 8.89
C LEU A 220 12.78 0.08 8.44
N GLN A 221 13.32 -0.64 7.47
CA GLN A 221 14.64 -0.38 6.92
C GLN A 221 14.51 0.20 5.51
N TRP A 222 14.35 1.52 5.39
CA TRP A 222 14.36 2.18 4.09
C TRP A 222 15.77 2.62 3.70
N GLN A 223 16.06 2.54 2.42
CA GLN A 223 17.28 3.07 1.82
C GLN A 223 16.92 3.91 0.60
N ALA A 224 17.62 5.03 0.43
CA ALA A 224 17.47 5.82 -0.78
C ALA A 224 18.14 5.09 -1.95
N SER A 225 17.56 5.18 -3.15
CA SER A 225 18.22 4.67 -4.37
C SER A 225 19.55 5.39 -4.63
N ALA A 226 20.43 4.80 -5.44
CA ALA A 226 21.67 5.45 -5.84
C ALA A 226 21.39 6.83 -6.46
N GLU A 227 22.16 7.84 -6.06
CA GLU A 227 22.01 9.23 -6.52
C GLU A 227 20.64 9.86 -6.28
N CYS A 228 19.89 9.37 -5.28
CA CYS A 228 18.59 9.92 -4.95
C CYS A 228 18.71 11.33 -4.36
N GLY A 229 18.28 12.33 -5.12
CA GLY A 229 18.09 13.69 -4.63
C GLY A 229 16.85 13.87 -3.77
N CYS A 230 16.39 15.10 -3.68
CA CYS A 230 15.13 15.43 -3.01
C CYS A 230 13.95 15.36 -3.98
N ALA A 231 12.77 15.06 -3.46
CA ALA A 231 11.52 15.18 -4.19
C ALA A 231 11.34 16.60 -4.75
N ALA A 232 10.85 16.67 -5.99
CA ALA A 232 10.50 17.93 -6.63
C ALA A 232 9.49 18.71 -5.77
N GLN A 233 9.52 20.04 -5.86
CA GLN A 233 8.51 20.85 -5.22
C GLN A 233 7.14 20.62 -5.85
N ILE A 234 6.11 20.65 -4.99
CA ILE A 234 4.71 20.64 -5.41
C ILE A 234 4.44 22.00 -6.04
N VAL A 235 4.36 22.05 -7.38
CA VAL A 235 4.13 23.27 -8.14
C VAL A 235 2.88 23.11 -8.99
N LYS A 236 2.08 24.18 -9.09
CA LYS A 236 0.99 24.21 -10.08
C LYS A 236 1.63 24.28 -11.47
N GLN A 237 1.51 23.20 -12.24
CA GLN A 237 1.85 23.20 -13.66
C GLN A 237 0.73 23.89 -14.45
N GLU A 238 0.85 23.93 -15.79
CA GLU A 238 -0.07 24.67 -16.69
C GLU A 238 -1.55 24.54 -16.32
N ARG A 239 -1.99 23.35 -15.86
CA ARG A 239 -3.38 23.10 -15.45
C ARG A 239 -3.52 22.68 -13.98
N PHE A 240 -2.76 21.67 -13.55
CA PHE A 240 -2.91 21.04 -12.23
C PHE A 240 -1.58 20.94 -11.49
N THR A 241 -1.66 20.68 -10.18
CA THR A 241 -0.50 20.45 -9.33
C THR A 241 0.06 19.04 -9.59
N ASN A 242 1.37 18.86 -9.63
CA ASN A 242 2.00 17.56 -9.89
C ASN A 242 2.28 16.75 -8.61
N PHE A 243 1.28 16.02 -8.10
CA PHE A 243 1.49 15.11 -6.97
C PHE A 243 1.92 13.71 -7.42
N SER A 244 2.95 13.20 -6.76
CA SER A 244 3.38 11.80 -6.83
C SER A 244 3.32 11.20 -5.43
N TYR A 245 2.48 10.18 -5.28
CA TYR A 245 2.16 9.58 -3.98
C TYR A 245 2.52 8.09 -3.97
N GLY A 246 3.40 7.65 -3.08
CA GLY A 246 3.71 6.23 -2.89
C GLY A 246 3.03 5.65 -1.66
N LEU A 247 2.52 4.44 -1.71
CA LEU A 247 2.06 3.74 -0.51
C LEU A 247 3.03 2.61 -0.17
N VAL A 248 3.51 2.59 1.08
CA VAL A 248 4.43 1.56 1.58
C VAL A 248 3.73 0.78 2.70
N PRO A 249 3.59 -0.55 2.60
CA PRO A 249 3.06 -1.36 3.69
C PRO A 249 4.06 -1.52 4.83
N TYR A 250 3.59 -1.49 6.07
CA TYR A 250 4.45 -1.58 7.26
C TYR A 250 5.12 -2.96 7.42
N TRP A 251 4.63 -4.01 6.78
CA TRP A 251 5.20 -5.36 6.87
C TRP A 251 6.44 -5.56 5.99
N GLN A 252 6.84 -4.56 5.20
CA GLN A 252 8.12 -4.57 4.48
C GLN A 252 9.28 -4.16 5.40
N THR A 253 9.63 -5.04 6.34
CA THR A 253 10.73 -4.78 7.30
C THR A 253 12.11 -5.04 6.71
N GLN A 254 12.19 -5.73 5.56
CA GLN A 254 13.43 -5.90 4.81
C GLN A 254 13.91 -4.57 4.23
N THR A 255 15.21 -4.49 3.92
CA THR A 255 15.79 -3.31 3.29
C THR A 255 15.07 -2.98 1.99
N THR A 256 14.35 -1.86 1.98
CA THR A 256 13.52 -1.40 0.86
C THR A 256 14.14 -0.17 0.23
N GLN A 257 14.51 -0.27 -1.05
CA GLN A 257 15.05 0.86 -1.81
C GLN A 257 13.93 1.73 -2.36
N ILE A 258 13.92 3.01 -2.00
CA ILE A 258 12.92 3.98 -2.45
C ILE A 258 13.62 5.12 -3.17
N ALA A 259 13.21 5.39 -4.40
CA ALA A 259 13.61 6.58 -5.15
C ALA A 259 12.79 7.80 -4.68
N PHE A 260 13.11 8.34 -3.50
CA PHE A 260 12.38 9.46 -2.88
C PHE A 260 12.22 10.69 -3.79
N ALA A 261 13.18 10.94 -4.68
CA ALA A 261 13.09 12.01 -5.68
C ALA A 261 11.86 11.91 -6.60
N SER A 262 11.26 10.71 -6.72
CA SER A 262 10.07 10.43 -7.54
C SER A 262 8.75 10.57 -6.79
N PHE A 263 8.76 10.84 -5.48
CA PHE A 263 7.55 10.96 -4.66
C PHE A 263 7.56 12.20 -3.78
N ASN A 264 6.55 13.04 -3.93
CA ASN A 264 6.34 14.16 -2.99
C ASN A 264 5.85 13.65 -1.63
N ARG A 265 5.03 12.59 -1.62
CA ARG A 265 4.46 12.01 -0.39
C ARG A 265 4.52 10.49 -0.41
N ILE A 266 4.69 9.90 0.78
CA ILE A 266 4.59 8.46 1.00
C ILE A 266 3.58 8.21 2.12
N GLY A 267 2.57 7.36 1.88
CA GLY A 267 1.66 6.87 2.89
C GLY A 267 2.14 5.55 3.50
N LEU A 268 2.37 5.52 4.80
CA LEU A 268 2.62 4.28 5.54
C LEU A 268 1.30 3.56 5.79
N PHE A 269 1.09 2.45 5.07
CA PHE A 269 -0.08 1.60 5.21
C PHE A 269 0.09 0.63 6.37
N GLY A 270 -0.78 0.74 7.38
CA GLY A 270 -0.70 -0.12 8.57
C GLY A 270 -1.52 0.29 9.78
N PHE A 271 -2.06 1.51 9.83
CA PHE A 271 -2.92 1.93 10.93
C PHE A 271 -4.32 1.35 10.73
N VAL A 272 -4.89 0.78 11.78
CA VAL A 272 -6.23 0.18 11.72
C VAL A 272 -7.12 0.72 12.83
N LEU A 273 -8.40 0.85 12.53
CA LEU A 273 -9.39 1.19 13.53
C LEU A 273 -9.79 -0.06 14.31
N GLY A 274 -9.59 -0.03 15.62
CA GLY A 274 -10.14 -1.00 16.55
C GLY A 274 -11.57 -0.65 16.94
N LYS A 275 -12.06 -1.31 18.00
CA LYS A 275 -13.34 -0.97 18.63
C LYS A 275 -13.38 0.50 19.03
N ASP A 276 -14.53 1.15 18.83
CA ASP A 276 -14.80 2.57 19.16
C ASP A 276 -13.83 3.55 18.47
N ASN A 277 -13.39 3.20 17.26
CA ASN A 277 -12.41 3.93 16.44
C ASN A 277 -11.04 4.15 17.12
N LYS A 278 -10.67 3.33 18.09
CA LYS A 278 -9.33 3.38 18.67
C LYS A 278 -8.29 3.15 17.56
N LEU A 279 -7.33 4.05 17.42
CA LEU A 279 -6.27 3.95 16.43
C LEU A 279 -5.23 2.93 16.89
N LEU A 280 -5.13 1.82 16.17
CA LEU A 280 -4.12 0.80 16.41
C LEU A 280 -2.96 1.03 15.44
N ALA A 281 -1.84 1.51 15.99
CA ALA A 281 -0.61 1.73 15.24
C ALA A 281 0.08 0.39 14.91
N PRO A 282 0.81 0.31 13.78
CA PRO A 282 1.56 -0.90 13.45
C PRO A 282 2.72 -1.11 14.45
N PRO A 283 3.18 -2.35 14.66
CA PRO A 283 4.20 -2.70 15.66
C PRO A 283 5.51 -1.89 15.57
N ASN A 284 5.88 -1.48 14.36
CA ASN A 284 7.09 -0.74 14.03
C ASN A 284 6.93 0.79 14.11
N TRP A 285 5.77 1.29 14.56
CA TRP A 285 5.52 2.70 14.79
C TRP A 285 5.75 3.07 16.26
N GLN A 286 6.98 3.42 16.60
CA GLN A 286 7.38 3.79 17.96
C GLN A 286 8.25 5.04 17.92
N ASN A 287 7.96 6.05 18.75
CA ASN A 287 8.73 7.29 18.76
C ASN A 287 10.09 7.11 19.45
N SER A 288 11.04 6.51 18.73
CA SER A 288 12.42 6.37 19.19
C SER A 288 13.37 6.35 18.00
N ARG A 289 14.64 6.67 18.23
CA ARG A 289 15.65 6.73 17.16
C ARG A 289 15.73 5.44 16.33
N HIS A 290 15.55 4.29 16.97
CA HIS A 290 15.64 2.97 16.32
C HIS A 290 14.53 2.74 15.28
N PHE A 291 13.30 3.18 15.60
CA PHE A 291 12.13 3.01 14.72
C PHE A 291 11.89 4.21 13.80
N ASN A 292 12.37 5.39 14.16
CA ASN A 292 12.15 6.64 13.41
C ASN A 292 13.11 6.83 12.21
N GLY A 293 14.01 5.89 11.94
CA GLY A 293 15.05 6.01 10.91
C GLY A 293 14.48 6.27 9.51
N PHE A 294 13.43 5.55 9.14
CA PHE A 294 12.76 5.67 7.84
C PHE A 294 12.03 7.01 7.67
N ILE A 295 11.40 7.52 8.75
CA ILE A 295 10.73 8.84 8.78
C ILE A 295 11.75 9.95 8.53
N ASN A 296 12.86 9.92 9.29
CA ASN A 296 13.92 10.90 9.14
C ASN A 296 14.55 10.86 7.74
N LEU A 297 14.70 9.66 7.16
CA LEU A 297 15.21 9.48 5.81
C LEU A 297 14.28 10.11 4.77
N ALA A 298 12.97 9.79 4.79
CA ALA A 298 12.01 10.36 3.84
C ALA A 298 11.98 11.90 3.90
N GLN A 299 11.89 12.47 5.11
CA GLN A 299 11.88 13.93 5.30
C GLN A 299 13.23 14.59 4.98
N ALA A 300 14.35 13.87 5.10
CA ALA A 300 15.65 14.31 4.60
C ALA A 300 15.62 14.46 3.08
N HIS A 301 14.95 13.57 2.35
CA HIS A 301 14.73 13.67 0.90
C HIS A 301 13.55 14.58 0.49
N ASN A 302 13.00 15.39 1.40
CA ASN A 302 11.87 16.27 1.13
C ASN A 302 10.58 15.53 0.69
N THR A 303 10.47 14.25 1.08
CA THR A 303 9.25 13.46 0.90
C THR A 303 8.47 13.45 2.21
N TYR A 304 7.21 13.86 2.16
CA TYR A 304 6.32 13.90 3.32
C TYR A 304 5.78 12.50 3.64
N LEU A 305 5.58 12.19 4.92
CA LEU A 305 5.08 10.89 5.35
C LEU A 305 3.65 10.98 5.90
N ASP A 306 2.71 10.26 5.31
CA ASP A 306 1.31 10.23 5.75
C ASP A 306 0.99 8.91 6.46
N LEU A 307 0.10 8.96 7.45
CA LEU A 307 -0.47 7.76 8.08
C LEU A 307 -1.64 7.27 7.23
N VAL A 308 -1.64 6.01 6.79
CA VAL A 308 -2.82 5.45 6.13
C VAL A 308 -3.63 4.65 7.13
N VAL A 309 -4.84 5.14 7.40
CA VAL A 309 -5.75 4.62 8.43
C VAL A 309 -6.87 3.84 7.75
N SER A 310 -6.87 2.53 7.97
CA SER A 310 -7.83 1.60 7.40
C SER A 310 -8.92 1.27 8.39
N GLY A 311 -10.17 1.51 7.99
CA GLY A 311 -11.35 1.18 8.80
C GLY A 311 -11.86 -0.23 8.57
N PHE A 312 -11.63 -0.81 7.38
CA PHE A 312 -12.28 -2.05 6.94
C PHE A 312 -13.77 -2.04 7.33
N ASP A 313 -14.19 -2.88 8.29
CA ASP A 313 -15.57 -2.99 8.79
C ASP A 313 -15.77 -2.50 10.24
N SER A 314 -14.76 -1.90 10.87
CA SER A 314 -14.77 -1.59 12.32
C SER A 314 -15.05 -0.12 12.67
N ILE A 315 -15.28 0.74 11.68
CA ILE A 315 -15.51 2.16 11.92
C ILE A 315 -16.93 2.46 12.41
N SER A 316 -17.02 3.24 13.49
CA SER A 316 -18.24 3.85 14.00
C SER A 316 -18.31 5.32 13.61
N TYR A 317 -19.41 5.76 13.00
CA TYR A 317 -19.63 7.17 12.64
C TYR A 317 -20.40 7.94 13.71
N GLN A 318 -20.44 7.41 14.93
CA GLN A 318 -20.98 8.13 16.08
C GLN A 318 -20.03 9.27 16.47
N PRO A 319 -20.55 10.45 16.88
CA PRO A 319 -19.73 11.60 17.22
C PRO A 319 -18.62 11.30 18.24
N LEU A 320 -18.94 10.58 19.32
CA LEU A 320 -17.96 10.24 20.37
C LEU A 320 -16.80 9.37 19.84
N ALA A 321 -17.09 8.39 18.98
CA ALA A 321 -16.06 7.55 18.40
C ALA A 321 -15.17 8.34 17.41
N LEU A 322 -15.76 9.25 16.63
CA LEU A 322 -15.02 10.15 15.75
C LEU A 322 -14.16 11.16 16.54
N ASP A 323 -14.65 11.64 17.69
CA ASP A 323 -13.90 12.52 18.60
C ASP A 323 -12.66 11.81 19.16
N ASN A 324 -12.78 10.55 19.56
CA ASN A 324 -11.65 9.74 20.02
C ASN A 324 -10.59 9.58 18.93
N LEU A 325 -11.03 9.21 17.72
CA LEU A 325 -10.13 9.11 16.57
C LEU A 325 -9.43 10.44 16.27
N ARG A 326 -10.16 11.56 16.32
CA ARG A 326 -9.59 12.90 16.12
C ARG A 326 -8.47 13.17 17.11
N HIS A 327 -8.69 12.92 18.40
CA HIS A 327 -7.68 13.15 19.44
C HIS A 327 -6.41 12.30 19.23
N GLU A 328 -6.59 11.02 18.91
CA GLU A 328 -5.46 10.11 18.64
C GLU A 328 -4.69 10.53 17.38
N LEU A 329 -5.37 10.94 16.30
CA LEU A 329 -4.73 11.45 15.09
C LEU A 329 -3.95 12.73 15.32
N VAL A 330 -4.54 13.72 16.01
CA VAL A 330 -3.85 14.97 16.35
C VAL A 330 -2.59 14.67 17.16
N THR A 331 -2.67 13.73 18.10
CA THR A 331 -1.50 13.30 18.88
C THR A 331 -0.42 12.71 17.98
N GLN A 332 -0.76 11.77 17.08
CA GLN A 332 0.23 11.17 16.18
C GLN A 332 0.86 12.17 15.21
N LEU A 333 0.06 13.07 14.63
CA LEU A 333 0.51 14.05 13.63
C LEU A 333 1.36 15.17 14.25
N THR A 334 1.09 15.56 15.51
CA THR A 334 1.79 16.68 16.15
C THR A 334 2.97 16.27 17.03
N THR A 335 3.13 14.97 17.32
CA THR A 335 4.24 14.45 18.13
C THR A 335 5.58 14.70 17.42
N PRO A 336 6.54 15.41 18.06
CA PRO A 336 7.86 15.64 17.47
C PRO A 336 8.65 14.34 17.28
N LEU A 337 9.41 14.28 16.19
CA LEU A 337 10.28 13.16 15.89
C LEU A 337 11.46 13.10 16.88
N GLU A 338 11.51 12.07 17.73
CA GLU A 338 12.55 11.90 18.74
C GLU A 338 13.82 11.21 18.21
N GLY A 339 14.94 11.44 18.90
CA GLY A 339 16.20 10.75 18.65
C GLY A 339 17.16 11.45 17.67
N PHE A 340 16.82 12.64 17.17
CA PHE A 340 17.63 13.39 16.20
C PHE A 340 17.92 14.83 16.68
N ALA A 341 19.16 15.10 17.09
CA ALA A 341 19.57 16.42 17.58
C ALA A 341 19.34 17.56 16.55
N LEU A 342 19.55 17.27 15.26
CA LEU A 342 19.29 18.23 14.17
C LEU A 342 17.81 18.67 14.12
N ASN A 343 16.86 17.80 14.49
CA ASN A 343 15.45 18.15 14.53
C ASN A 343 15.16 19.21 15.61
N THR A 344 15.80 19.09 16.77
CA THR A 344 15.67 20.06 17.87
C THR A 344 16.30 21.42 17.51
N LEU A 345 17.41 21.40 16.78
CA LEU A 345 18.13 22.61 16.33
C LEU A 345 17.49 23.28 15.11
N GLN A 346 16.67 22.56 14.34
CA GLN A 346 16.08 23.03 13.09
C GLN A 346 15.36 24.40 13.21
N PRO A 347 14.50 24.63 14.21
CA PRO A 347 13.88 25.94 14.39
C PRO A 347 14.90 27.05 14.70
N TRP A 348 15.94 26.76 15.49
CA TRP A 348 16.95 27.76 15.82
C TRP A 348 17.80 28.13 14.59
N LEU A 349 18.26 27.13 13.82
CA LEU A 349 19.03 27.33 12.59
C LEU A 349 18.24 28.03 11.47
N SER A 350 16.92 28.05 11.57
CA SER A 350 16.03 28.75 10.63
C SER A 350 15.38 30.00 11.21
N PHE A 351 15.81 30.46 12.40
CA PHE A 351 15.20 31.62 13.07
C PHE A 351 13.68 31.49 13.24
N GLY A 352 13.20 30.29 13.56
CA GLY A 352 11.79 29.96 13.77
C GLY A 352 11.01 29.69 12.49
N LEU A 353 11.63 29.85 11.31
CA LEU A 353 10.95 29.74 10.03
C LEU A 353 10.67 28.29 9.59
N SER A 354 11.42 27.32 10.10
CA SER A 354 11.15 25.90 9.89
C SER A 354 10.69 25.25 11.21
N ALA A 355 9.50 24.66 11.17
CA ALA A 355 8.98 23.88 12.29
C ALA A 355 9.83 22.63 12.56
N ARG A 356 9.72 22.09 13.78
CA ARG A 356 10.25 20.75 14.10
C ARG A 356 9.50 19.71 13.28
N ARG A 357 10.22 18.70 12.81
CA ARG A 357 9.66 17.51 12.17
C ARG A 357 8.87 16.71 13.19
N THR A 358 7.73 16.22 12.74
CA THR A 358 6.81 15.35 13.47
C THR A 358 6.90 13.92 12.96
N LEU A 359 6.26 12.98 13.66
CA LEU A 359 6.20 11.57 13.22
C LEU A 359 5.53 11.42 11.86
N ALA A 360 4.55 12.26 11.54
CA ALA A 360 3.88 12.28 10.24
C ALA A 360 3.48 13.70 9.83
N ASP A 361 3.29 13.85 8.52
CA ASP A 361 2.99 15.07 7.79
C ASP A 361 1.56 15.05 7.20
N GLY A 362 0.76 14.02 7.51
CA GLY A 362 -0.61 13.90 7.04
C GLY A 362 -1.26 12.56 7.39
N VAL A 363 -2.54 12.43 7.03
CA VAL A 363 -3.35 11.23 7.19
C VAL A 363 -4.11 10.93 5.89
N THR A 364 -4.20 9.66 5.54
CA THR A 364 -4.99 9.16 4.40
C THR A 364 -6.00 8.16 4.92
N PHE A 365 -7.27 8.45 4.72
CA PHE A 365 -8.37 7.60 5.17
C PHE A 365 -8.71 6.54 4.12
N ASP A 366 -8.49 5.27 4.45
CA ASP A 366 -8.98 4.11 3.69
C ASP A 366 -10.19 3.52 4.40
N LEU A 367 -11.33 4.21 4.24
CA LEU A 367 -12.58 3.93 4.95
C LEU A 367 -13.66 3.51 3.96
N ASN A 368 -14.50 2.56 4.35
CA ASN A 368 -15.71 2.26 3.58
C ASN A 368 -16.79 3.30 3.89
N LEU A 369 -16.91 4.31 3.01
CA LEU A 369 -17.93 5.36 3.12
C LEU A 369 -19.13 5.11 2.18
N ALA A 370 -19.17 3.96 1.51
CA ALA A 370 -20.15 3.71 0.45
C ALA A 370 -21.60 3.73 0.95
N ASN A 371 -21.81 3.20 2.15
CA ASN A 371 -23.13 2.85 2.69
C ASN A 371 -23.59 3.74 3.84
N LEU A 372 -23.01 4.93 4.00
CA LEU A 372 -23.36 5.86 5.07
C LEU A 372 -24.77 6.42 4.92
N THR A 373 -25.50 6.48 6.04
CA THR A 373 -26.72 7.28 6.16
C THR A 373 -26.39 8.78 6.06
N GLN A 374 -27.40 9.61 5.74
CA GLN A 374 -27.20 11.06 5.66
C GLN A 374 -26.66 11.67 6.97
N ALA A 375 -27.09 11.15 8.13
CA ALA A 375 -26.58 11.60 9.42
C ALA A 375 -25.09 11.25 9.61
N GLU A 376 -24.69 10.04 9.23
CA GLU A 376 -23.29 9.60 9.30
C GLU A 376 -22.39 10.37 8.32
N GLN A 377 -22.90 10.68 7.13
CA GLN A 377 -22.20 11.56 6.17
C GLN A 377 -21.93 12.94 6.79
N LEU A 378 -22.94 13.55 7.44
CA LEU A 378 -22.78 14.83 8.13
C LEU A 378 -21.80 14.74 9.31
N ASN A 379 -21.85 13.66 10.10
CA ASN A 379 -20.90 13.43 11.19
C ASN A 379 -19.47 13.33 10.66
N PHE A 380 -19.25 12.60 9.56
CA PHE A 380 -17.93 12.48 8.94
C PHE A 380 -17.41 13.82 8.40
N ILE A 381 -18.26 14.60 7.73
CA ILE A 381 -17.92 15.96 7.27
C ILE A 381 -17.56 16.87 8.46
N SER A 382 -18.34 16.80 9.54
CA SER A 382 -18.06 17.55 10.78
C SER A 382 -16.74 17.15 11.40
N PHE A 383 -16.46 15.85 11.46
CA PHE A 383 -15.19 15.30 11.94
C PHE A 383 -14.01 15.87 11.16
N LEU A 384 -14.07 15.93 9.82
CA LEU A 384 -12.98 16.48 9.01
C LEU A 384 -12.77 17.98 9.28
N ARG A 385 -13.84 18.77 9.41
CA ARG A 385 -13.74 20.19 9.77
C ARG A 385 -13.07 20.39 11.13
N GLN A 386 -13.46 19.60 12.12
CA GLN A 386 -12.88 19.66 13.46
C GLN A 386 -11.43 19.20 13.46
N LEU A 387 -11.08 18.14 12.73
CA LEU A 387 -9.70 17.69 12.58
C LEU A 387 -8.81 18.78 11.96
N ARG A 388 -9.29 19.48 10.93
CA ARG A 388 -8.58 20.63 10.35
C ARG A 388 -8.34 21.73 11.38
N ALA A 389 -9.36 22.08 12.15
CA ALA A 389 -9.27 23.10 13.19
C ALA A 389 -8.26 22.71 14.28
N ASP A 390 -8.32 21.48 14.79
CA ASP A 390 -7.39 20.97 15.82
C ASP A 390 -5.93 20.91 15.33
N LEU A 391 -5.72 20.75 14.02
CA LEU A 391 -4.41 20.78 13.38
C LEU A 391 -3.94 22.21 13.02
N ASN A 392 -4.70 23.25 13.39
CA ASN A 392 -4.47 24.66 13.03
C ASN A 392 -4.35 24.90 11.53
N LEU A 393 -5.18 24.20 10.73
CA LEU A 393 -5.27 24.39 9.29
C LEU A 393 -6.37 25.39 8.93
N ALA A 394 -6.28 25.98 7.73
CA ALA A 394 -7.36 26.81 7.20
C ALA A 394 -8.63 25.97 7.00
N ALA A 395 -9.80 26.64 6.96
CA ALA A 395 -11.08 25.97 6.75
C ALA A 395 -11.11 25.15 5.45
N GLU A 396 -10.43 25.64 4.40
CA GLU A 396 -10.27 24.97 3.12
C GLU A 396 -8.85 24.40 2.95
N ALA A 397 -8.76 23.25 2.31
CA ALA A 397 -7.55 22.50 2.05
C ALA A 397 -6.70 23.16 0.97
N ALA A 398 -5.45 23.47 1.34
CA ALA A 398 -4.47 24.05 0.44
C ALA A 398 -3.29 23.10 0.22
N ASN A 399 -2.62 23.23 -0.94
CA ASN A 399 -1.43 22.44 -1.27
C ASN A 399 -0.21 22.79 -0.39
N THR A 400 -0.32 23.88 0.40
CA THR A 400 0.69 24.35 1.36
C THR A 400 0.35 24.00 2.81
N ASP A 401 -0.72 23.23 3.05
CA ASP A 401 -1.11 22.81 4.39
C ASP A 401 0.04 22.03 5.05
N LYS A 402 0.28 22.31 6.33
CA LYS A 402 1.31 21.61 7.11
C LYS A 402 1.01 20.11 7.22
N TYR A 403 -0.26 19.77 7.41
CA TYR A 403 -0.72 18.39 7.51
C TYR A 403 -1.75 18.11 6.42
N PHE A 404 -1.50 17.07 5.62
CA PHE A 404 -2.47 16.67 4.59
C PHE A 404 -3.55 15.77 5.17
N ILE A 405 -4.78 15.95 4.70
CA ILE A 405 -5.90 15.08 4.97
C ILE A 405 -6.37 14.54 3.63
N ASN A 406 -6.17 13.24 3.40
CA ASN A 406 -6.50 12.59 2.14
C ASN A 406 -7.58 11.54 2.36
N VAL A 407 -8.34 11.21 1.32
CA VAL A 407 -9.36 10.15 1.36
C VAL A 407 -9.16 9.23 0.17
N LYS A 408 -9.17 7.92 0.40
CA LYS A 408 -9.19 6.91 -0.65
C LYS A 408 -10.64 6.69 -1.10
N VAL A 409 -10.85 6.70 -2.41
CA VAL A 409 -12.17 6.68 -3.05
C VAL A 409 -12.23 5.51 -4.04
N PRO A 410 -13.21 4.61 -3.93
CA PRO A 410 -13.39 3.57 -4.94
C PRO A 410 -13.99 4.18 -6.21
N ALA A 411 -13.30 4.04 -7.35
CA ALA A 411 -13.76 4.52 -8.66
C ALA A 411 -15.11 3.91 -9.04
N SER A 412 -15.31 2.64 -8.68
CA SER A 412 -16.55 1.88 -8.83
C SER A 412 -17.75 2.64 -8.24
N ALA A 413 -17.63 3.17 -7.03
CA ALA A 413 -18.71 3.92 -6.38
C ALA A 413 -19.00 5.24 -7.10
N VAL A 414 -17.97 5.98 -7.50
CA VAL A 414 -18.11 7.25 -8.25
C VAL A 414 -18.83 7.02 -9.58
N LEU A 415 -18.38 6.00 -10.33
CA LEU A 415 -18.94 5.66 -11.63
C LEU A 415 -20.38 5.15 -11.51
N THR A 416 -20.69 4.33 -10.51
CA THR A 416 -22.04 3.81 -10.26
C THR A 416 -23.03 4.93 -9.93
N ALA A 417 -22.59 5.94 -9.18
CA ALA A 417 -23.41 7.10 -8.86
C ALA A 417 -23.59 8.07 -10.05
N ALA A 418 -22.59 8.18 -10.92
CA ALA A 418 -22.57 9.16 -12.01
C ALA A 418 -23.15 8.65 -13.32
N LEU A 419 -23.00 7.36 -13.63
CA LEU A 419 -23.26 6.80 -14.96
C LEU A 419 -24.29 5.66 -14.89
N PRO A 420 -25.43 5.77 -15.62
CA PRO A 420 -26.50 4.75 -15.61
C PRO A 420 -26.03 3.34 -16.00
N ALA A 421 -25.06 3.24 -16.91
CA ALA A 421 -24.52 1.95 -17.34
C ALA A 421 -23.87 1.16 -16.20
N TYR A 422 -23.22 1.85 -15.25
CA TYR A 422 -22.59 1.22 -14.09
C TYR A 422 -23.58 0.94 -12.97
N GLN A 423 -24.61 1.77 -12.84
CA GLN A 423 -25.68 1.58 -11.87
C GLN A 423 -26.35 0.20 -12.02
N ALA A 424 -26.63 -0.24 -13.25
CA ALA A 424 -27.24 -1.54 -13.51
C ALA A 424 -26.35 -2.73 -13.10
N MET A 425 -25.02 -2.56 -13.05
CA MET A 425 -24.08 -3.65 -12.81
C MET A 425 -23.67 -3.79 -11.35
N GLN A 426 -23.73 -2.72 -10.57
CA GLN A 426 -23.20 -2.68 -9.19
C GLN A 426 -24.21 -2.19 -8.16
N ALA A 427 -25.51 -2.22 -8.49
CA ALA A 427 -26.60 -1.82 -7.59
C ALA A 427 -26.59 -2.56 -6.24
N GLU A 428 -26.06 -3.78 -6.19
CA GLU A 428 -25.94 -4.56 -4.96
C GLU A 428 -24.80 -4.07 -4.05
N LYS A 429 -23.72 -3.51 -4.63
CA LYS A 429 -22.51 -3.12 -3.89
C LYS A 429 -22.51 -1.66 -3.46
N TYR A 430 -23.10 -0.77 -4.26
CA TYR A 430 -23.11 0.67 -4.01
C TYR A 430 -24.52 1.27 -4.14
N ARG A 431 -24.89 2.10 -3.16
CA ARG A 431 -26.09 2.94 -3.24
C ARG A 431 -25.86 4.12 -4.16
N SER A 432 -26.90 4.55 -4.86
CA SER A 432 -26.84 5.74 -5.74
C SER A 432 -26.62 7.05 -4.96
N ASP A 433 -27.08 7.14 -3.71
CA ASP A 433 -26.88 8.29 -2.82
C ASP A 433 -25.68 8.09 -1.87
N THR A 434 -24.56 7.67 -2.44
CA THR A 434 -23.30 7.48 -1.71
C THR A 434 -22.55 8.80 -1.57
N ILE A 435 -21.75 8.98 -0.51
CA ILE A 435 -20.88 10.16 -0.35
C ILE A 435 -19.83 10.28 -1.46
N TYR A 436 -19.59 9.19 -2.19
CA TYR A 436 -18.70 9.16 -3.36
C TYR A 436 -19.36 9.67 -4.65
N ALA A 437 -20.65 10.01 -4.64
CA ALA A 437 -21.28 10.64 -5.79
C ALA A 437 -20.59 11.98 -6.10
N PRO A 438 -20.40 12.34 -7.39
CA PRO A 438 -19.63 13.53 -7.75
C PRO A 438 -20.10 14.83 -7.06
N ASP A 439 -21.42 15.04 -6.92
CA ASP A 439 -21.99 16.20 -6.23
C ASP A 439 -21.65 16.22 -4.73
N LYS A 440 -21.60 15.05 -4.08
CA LYS A 440 -21.21 14.92 -2.66
C LYS A 440 -19.70 15.08 -2.47
N LEU A 441 -18.90 14.56 -3.41
CA LEU A 441 -17.45 14.75 -3.40
C LEU A 441 -17.06 16.22 -3.48
N VAL A 442 -17.83 17.06 -4.21
CA VAL A 442 -17.61 18.52 -4.22
C VAL A 442 -17.76 19.13 -2.82
N THR A 443 -18.67 18.60 -2.00
CA THR A 443 -18.84 19.06 -0.62
C THR A 443 -17.67 18.65 0.27
N LEU A 444 -17.06 17.50 -0.03
CA LEU A 444 -15.90 16.97 0.68
C LEU A 444 -14.58 17.63 0.25
N ALA A 445 -14.48 18.01 -1.02
CA ALA A 445 -13.26 18.48 -1.66
C ALA A 445 -12.56 19.65 -0.94
N PRO A 446 -13.25 20.66 -0.39
CA PRO A 446 -12.62 21.73 0.38
C PRO A 446 -11.99 21.25 1.69
N LEU A 447 -12.38 20.09 2.22
CA LEU A 447 -11.89 19.60 3.51
C LEU A 447 -10.70 18.66 3.38
N VAL A 448 -10.41 18.18 2.17
CA VAL A 448 -9.37 17.19 1.90
C VAL A 448 -8.36 17.75 0.90
N ASN A 449 -7.09 17.40 1.09
CA ASN A 449 -6.01 17.80 0.19
C ASN A 449 -6.04 16.94 -1.08
N LEU A 450 -6.10 15.61 -0.93
CA LEU A 450 -6.08 14.66 -2.05
C LEU A 450 -7.19 13.59 -1.96
N LEU A 451 -7.68 13.16 -3.12
CA LEU A 451 -8.60 12.04 -3.31
C LEU A 451 -7.87 10.92 -4.08
N LEU A 452 -7.47 9.85 -3.38
CA LEU A 452 -6.77 8.72 -4.00
C LEU A 452 -7.81 7.75 -4.58
N VAL A 453 -7.96 7.74 -5.91
CA VAL A 453 -9.02 6.97 -6.57
C VAL A 453 -8.53 5.57 -6.94
N ARG A 454 -9.07 4.55 -6.27
CA ARG A 454 -8.77 3.13 -6.50
C ARG A 454 -9.64 2.57 -7.62
N PHE A 455 -9.03 1.86 -8.56
CA PHE A 455 -9.74 1.17 -9.65
C PHE A 455 -9.81 -0.32 -9.35
N ASP A 456 -11.00 -0.82 -8.98
CA ASP A 456 -11.18 -2.22 -8.60
C ASP A 456 -11.25 -3.14 -9.83
N ALA A 457 -10.73 -4.37 -9.70
CA ALA A 457 -10.83 -5.42 -10.72
C ALA A 457 -12.28 -5.75 -11.10
N ASP A 458 -13.22 -5.65 -10.14
CA ASP A 458 -14.65 -5.86 -10.36
C ASP A 458 -15.23 -4.92 -11.44
N VAL A 459 -14.71 -3.70 -11.54
CA VAL A 459 -15.11 -2.73 -12.58
C VAL A 459 -14.65 -3.22 -13.96
N MET A 460 -13.50 -3.88 -14.04
CA MET A 460 -13.00 -4.44 -15.29
C MET A 460 -13.90 -5.58 -15.79
N ALA A 461 -14.30 -6.48 -14.89
CA ALA A 461 -15.21 -7.58 -15.20
C ALA A 461 -16.63 -7.08 -15.57
N ALA A 462 -17.13 -6.09 -14.83
CA ALA A 462 -18.42 -5.45 -15.11
C ALA A 462 -18.42 -4.78 -16.51
N GLN A 463 -17.37 -4.02 -16.85
CA GLN A 463 -17.27 -3.38 -18.16
C GLN A 463 -17.19 -4.36 -19.34
N GLN A 464 -16.47 -5.48 -19.18
CA GLN A 464 -16.46 -6.54 -20.20
C GLN A 464 -17.86 -7.10 -20.44
N SER A 465 -18.65 -7.22 -19.38
CA SER A 465 -20.05 -7.65 -19.45
C SER A 465 -20.94 -6.58 -20.10
N ALA A 466 -20.82 -5.30 -19.73
CA ALA A 466 -21.57 -4.20 -20.35
C ALA A 466 -21.26 -4.02 -21.85
N GLN A 467 -20.05 -4.33 -22.30
CA GLN A 467 -19.69 -4.28 -23.73
C GLN A 467 -20.46 -5.31 -24.57
N GLN A 468 -20.86 -6.43 -23.99
CA GLN A 468 -21.74 -7.39 -24.67
C GLN A 468 -23.19 -6.87 -24.78
N LEU A 469 -23.58 -5.96 -23.90
CA LEU A 469 -24.96 -5.44 -23.78
C LEU A 469 -25.18 -4.08 -24.45
N ALA A 470 -24.14 -3.24 -24.64
CA ALA A 470 -24.28 -1.90 -25.21
C ALA A 470 -23.08 -1.51 -26.13
N PRO A 471 -23.16 -1.74 -27.45
CA PRO A 471 -22.07 -1.42 -28.40
C PRO A 471 -21.81 0.08 -28.59
N GLN A 472 -22.66 0.97 -28.08
CA GLN A 472 -22.49 2.43 -28.23
C GLN A 472 -21.42 3.04 -27.31
N LEU A 473 -20.98 2.32 -26.27
CA LEU A 473 -19.80 2.67 -25.46
C LEU A 473 -18.49 2.12 -26.06
N ALA A 474 -18.56 1.38 -27.17
CA ALA A 474 -17.39 0.88 -27.89
C ALA A 474 -16.85 1.99 -28.80
N ALA A 475 -15.80 2.68 -28.34
CA ALA A 475 -14.97 3.45 -29.26
C ALA A 475 -14.39 2.49 -30.34
N PRO A 476 -14.27 2.93 -31.60
CA PRO A 476 -13.92 2.04 -32.73
C PRO A 476 -12.43 1.64 -32.79
N ASP A 477 -11.61 2.05 -31.82
CA ASP A 477 -10.19 1.72 -31.81
C ASP A 477 -9.94 0.30 -31.26
N LYS A 478 -9.62 -0.63 -32.16
CA LYS A 478 -9.07 -1.96 -31.81
C LYS A 478 -7.76 -1.91 -31.00
N ALA A 479 -7.12 -0.74 -30.89
CA ALA A 479 -5.99 -0.49 -29.99
C ALA A 479 -6.44 -0.17 -28.54
N GLN A 480 -7.64 0.36 -28.33
CA GLN A 480 -8.18 0.70 -27.02
C GLN A 480 -8.88 -0.47 -26.31
N SER A 481 -9.17 -1.56 -27.03
CA SER A 481 -9.69 -2.80 -26.43
C SER A 481 -8.67 -3.52 -25.54
N ALA A 482 -7.37 -3.21 -25.67
CA ALA A 482 -6.30 -3.90 -24.95
C ALA A 482 -6.09 -3.42 -23.50
N TYR A 483 -6.60 -2.24 -23.10
CA TYR A 483 -6.22 -1.61 -21.83
C TYR A 483 -7.43 -1.15 -20.99
N PRO A 484 -7.83 -1.90 -19.94
CA PRO A 484 -8.99 -1.54 -19.12
C PRO A 484 -8.72 -0.38 -18.16
N PHE A 485 -7.52 -0.25 -17.59
CA PHE A 485 -7.21 0.79 -16.60
C PHE A 485 -7.36 2.22 -17.16
N ARG A 486 -6.72 2.54 -18.29
CA ARG A 486 -6.87 3.86 -18.95
C ARG A 486 -8.33 4.19 -19.29
N ARG A 487 -9.09 3.18 -19.72
CA ARG A 487 -10.52 3.38 -20.04
C ARG A 487 -11.30 3.79 -18.80
N GLN A 488 -11.03 3.19 -17.64
CA GLN A 488 -11.69 3.59 -16.39
C GLN A 488 -11.31 5.00 -15.96
N MET A 489 -10.04 5.40 -16.12
CA MET A 489 -9.65 6.79 -15.89
C MET A 489 -10.39 7.76 -16.82
N LYS A 490 -10.60 7.40 -18.10
CA LYS A 490 -11.43 8.17 -19.05
C LYS A 490 -12.89 8.23 -18.62
N SER A 491 -13.47 7.11 -18.17
CA SER A 491 -14.85 7.07 -17.65
C SER A 491 -14.99 7.95 -16.41
N LEU A 492 -14.03 7.90 -15.48
CA LEU A 492 -14.01 8.73 -14.28
C LEU A 492 -13.95 10.21 -14.65
N LYS A 493 -13.04 10.57 -15.56
CA LYS A 493 -12.94 11.93 -16.06
C LYS A 493 -14.27 12.39 -16.69
N THR A 494 -14.87 11.54 -17.53
CA THR A 494 -16.16 11.84 -18.18
C THR A 494 -17.26 12.06 -17.14
N ALA A 495 -17.37 11.19 -16.15
CA ALA A 495 -18.35 11.32 -15.06
C ALA A 495 -18.23 12.68 -14.33
N ILE A 496 -17.00 13.14 -14.11
CA ILE A 496 -16.73 14.44 -13.47
C ILE A 496 -17.00 15.60 -14.43
N ASP A 497 -16.57 15.51 -15.69
CA ASP A 497 -16.79 16.56 -16.70
C ASP A 497 -18.29 16.76 -17.02
N THR A 498 -19.11 15.72 -16.87
CA THR A 498 -20.57 15.80 -17.09
C THR A 498 -21.32 16.48 -15.95
N MET A 499 -20.63 16.89 -14.88
CA MET A 499 -21.26 17.61 -13.77
C MET A 499 -21.80 18.98 -14.24
N PRO A 500 -22.91 19.46 -13.65
CA PRO A 500 -23.50 20.75 -14.03
C PRO A 500 -22.58 21.97 -13.82
N SER A 501 -21.62 21.88 -12.89
CA SER A 501 -20.70 22.97 -12.55
C SER A 501 -19.27 22.65 -13.00
N ALA A 502 -18.76 23.43 -13.96
CA ALA A 502 -17.39 23.28 -14.48
C ALA A 502 -16.32 23.60 -13.43
N ASP A 503 -16.58 24.56 -12.53
CA ASP A 503 -15.68 24.89 -11.43
C ASP A 503 -15.59 23.75 -10.42
N ALA A 504 -16.73 23.12 -10.11
CA ALA A 504 -16.79 21.97 -9.23
C ALA A 504 -16.07 20.75 -9.84
N ALA A 505 -16.27 20.51 -11.14
CA ALA A 505 -15.54 19.48 -11.88
C ALA A 505 -14.01 19.73 -11.85
N THR A 506 -13.59 20.97 -12.09
CA THR A 506 -12.17 21.36 -12.07
C THR A 506 -11.56 21.18 -10.68
N MET A 507 -12.26 21.59 -9.62
CA MET A 507 -11.83 21.39 -8.23
C MET A 507 -11.63 19.91 -7.88
N LEU A 508 -12.52 19.04 -8.35
CA LEU A 508 -12.38 17.59 -8.15
C LEU A 508 -11.17 17.02 -8.90
N LEU A 509 -11.02 17.36 -10.18
CA LEU A 509 -9.87 16.91 -10.98
C LEU A 509 -8.55 17.41 -10.39
N GLU A 510 -8.53 18.61 -9.81
CA GLU A 510 -7.39 19.19 -9.07
C GLU A 510 -7.03 18.42 -7.78
N LYS A 511 -7.88 17.53 -7.29
CA LYS A 511 -7.63 16.77 -6.05
C LYS A 511 -7.49 15.27 -6.28
N ILE A 512 -7.92 14.76 -7.42
CA ILE A 512 -7.90 13.34 -7.73
C ILE A 512 -6.50 12.87 -8.10
N LEU A 513 -6.07 11.75 -7.52
CA LEU A 513 -4.90 10.97 -7.91
C LEU A 513 -5.36 9.54 -8.23
N PRO A 514 -5.33 9.11 -9.50
CA PRO A 514 -5.49 7.70 -9.85
C PRO A 514 -4.47 6.82 -9.11
N LEU A 515 -4.95 5.77 -8.44
CA LEU A 515 -4.13 4.80 -7.74
C LEU A 515 -3.78 3.61 -8.66
N PHE A 516 -2.49 3.44 -8.93
CA PHE A 516 -1.92 2.36 -9.71
C PHE A 516 -1.56 1.19 -8.78
N GLU A 517 -2.31 0.10 -8.85
CA GLU A 517 -1.97 -1.17 -8.19
C GLU A 517 -1.07 -2.00 -9.11
N ILE A 518 0.25 -1.80 -9.01
CA ILE A 518 1.23 -2.27 -9.99
C ILE A 518 1.22 -3.79 -10.13
N LEU A 519 1.29 -4.52 -9.00
CA LEU A 519 1.39 -5.99 -9.03
C LEU A 519 0.16 -6.65 -9.70
N PRO A 520 -1.10 -6.32 -9.34
CA PRO A 520 -2.27 -6.83 -10.06
C PRO A 520 -2.29 -6.48 -11.55
N LEU A 521 -1.88 -5.27 -11.91
CA LEU A 521 -1.84 -4.82 -13.31
C LEU A 521 -0.76 -5.58 -14.11
N GLU A 522 0.40 -5.86 -13.52
CA GLU A 522 1.44 -6.68 -14.14
C GLU A 522 1.01 -8.15 -14.26
N GLN A 523 0.46 -8.74 -13.20
CA GLN A 523 0.02 -10.14 -13.19
C GLN A 523 -1.11 -10.42 -14.18
N SER A 524 -1.98 -9.43 -14.42
CA SER A 524 -3.03 -9.54 -15.45
C SER A 524 -2.52 -9.34 -16.88
N GLY A 525 -1.22 -9.08 -17.08
CA GLY A 525 -0.63 -8.78 -18.38
C GLY A 525 -1.04 -7.39 -18.92
N GLN A 526 -1.61 -6.55 -18.06
CA GLN A 526 -2.14 -5.23 -18.38
C GLN A 526 -1.19 -4.11 -17.95
N LEU A 527 0.11 -4.38 -17.77
CA LEU A 527 1.10 -3.35 -17.45
C LEU A 527 2.46 -3.63 -18.08
N SER A 528 2.73 -3.00 -19.23
CA SER A 528 4.09 -2.81 -19.73
C SER A 528 4.65 -1.45 -19.27
N LEU A 529 5.98 -1.28 -19.30
CA LEU A 529 6.61 0.02 -18.98
C LEU A 529 6.14 1.14 -19.91
N GLN A 530 5.92 0.83 -21.19
CA GLN A 530 5.44 1.82 -22.16
C GLN A 530 4.00 2.23 -21.86
N ASP A 531 3.17 1.28 -21.46
CA ASP A 531 1.80 1.58 -21.11
C ASP A 531 1.68 2.36 -19.81
N LEU A 532 2.51 2.03 -18.81
CA LEU A 532 2.65 2.84 -17.60
C LEU A 532 3.04 4.28 -17.96
N ALA A 533 4.01 4.48 -18.87
CA ALA A 533 4.40 5.82 -19.30
C ALA A 533 3.24 6.59 -19.95
N ASN A 534 2.47 5.92 -20.81
CA ASN A 534 1.32 6.51 -21.47
C ASN A 534 0.18 6.82 -20.48
N ASP A 535 -0.06 5.95 -19.49
CA ASP A 535 -1.07 6.13 -18.45
C ASP A 535 -0.72 7.25 -17.48
N LEU A 536 0.56 7.37 -17.09
CA LEU A 536 1.03 8.48 -16.27
C LEU A 536 0.96 9.81 -17.03
N THR A 537 1.25 9.82 -18.33
CA THR A 537 1.06 11.00 -19.17
C THR A 537 -0.41 11.43 -19.18
N TYR A 538 -1.33 10.47 -19.37
CA TYR A 538 -2.76 10.74 -19.30
C TYR A 538 -3.16 11.25 -17.90
N ALA A 539 -2.67 10.62 -16.84
CA ALA A 539 -2.99 11.02 -15.47
C ALA A 539 -2.51 12.46 -15.17
N ASN A 540 -1.27 12.78 -15.54
CA ASN A 540 -0.69 14.12 -15.34
C ASN A 540 -1.41 15.22 -16.13
N TRP A 541 -1.99 14.91 -17.29
CA TRP A 541 -2.73 15.90 -18.09
C TRP A 541 -4.18 16.12 -17.62
N ASN A 542 -4.77 15.15 -16.94
CA ASN A 542 -6.21 15.16 -16.62
C ASN A 542 -6.53 15.25 -15.13
N PHE A 543 -5.55 14.98 -14.28
CA PHE A 543 -5.66 14.98 -12.82
C PHE A 543 -4.41 15.62 -12.20
N SER A 544 -4.40 15.80 -10.89
CA SER A 544 -3.26 16.35 -10.15
C SER A 544 -2.11 15.35 -9.89
N GLY A 545 -1.99 14.32 -10.73
CA GLY A 545 -0.87 13.37 -10.70
C GLY A 545 -1.29 11.93 -10.49
N ALA A 546 -0.51 11.15 -9.74
CA ALA A 546 -0.73 9.70 -9.57
C ALA A 546 -0.29 9.16 -8.21
N ALA A 547 -0.97 8.11 -7.76
CA ALA A 547 -0.62 7.33 -6.57
C ALA A 547 -0.22 5.89 -6.93
N PHE A 548 0.64 5.25 -6.14
CA PHE A 548 1.17 3.92 -6.44
C PHE A 548 1.03 2.97 -5.23
N TRP A 549 0.52 1.77 -5.47
CA TRP A 549 0.46 0.67 -4.52
C TRP A 549 1.07 -0.61 -5.14
N ALA A 550 1.94 -1.34 -4.46
CA ALA A 550 2.75 -0.94 -3.29
C ALA A 550 4.15 -0.53 -3.76
N LEU A 551 4.81 0.35 -3.02
CA LEU A 551 6.26 0.54 -3.15
C LEU A 551 7.00 -0.67 -2.53
N PRO A 552 8.26 -0.95 -2.93
CA PRO A 552 9.05 -0.25 -3.95
C PRO A 552 8.62 -0.60 -5.38
N LEU A 553 8.97 0.27 -6.32
CA LEU A 553 8.82 0.01 -7.76
C LEU A 553 10.11 -0.60 -8.32
N SER A 554 10.02 -1.22 -9.49
CA SER A 554 11.21 -1.65 -10.24
C SER A 554 11.99 -0.44 -10.77
N ALA A 555 13.28 -0.62 -11.09
CA ALA A 555 14.12 0.46 -11.60
C ALA A 555 13.55 1.11 -12.88
N GLY A 556 12.99 0.31 -13.79
CA GLY A 556 12.33 0.81 -15.00
C GLY A 556 11.06 1.60 -14.70
N GLN A 557 10.24 1.13 -13.75
CA GLN A 557 9.06 1.85 -13.30
C GLN A 557 9.43 3.20 -12.65
N TYR A 558 10.47 3.25 -11.80
CA TYR A 558 10.94 4.51 -11.22
C TYR A 558 11.39 5.52 -12.27
N GLN A 559 12.10 5.08 -13.32
CA GLN A 559 12.48 5.97 -14.42
C GLN A 559 11.27 6.58 -15.13
N VAL A 560 10.24 5.76 -15.37
CA VAL A 560 8.99 6.19 -16.00
C VAL A 560 8.23 7.19 -15.11
N VAL A 561 8.12 6.92 -13.81
CA VAL A 561 7.49 7.83 -12.84
C VAL A 561 8.26 9.14 -12.72
N SER A 562 9.58 9.08 -12.58
CA SER A 562 10.43 10.26 -12.51
C SER A 562 10.27 11.12 -13.76
N LYS A 563 10.29 10.54 -14.96
CA LYS A 563 10.08 11.26 -16.22
C LYS A 563 8.69 11.90 -16.33
N ALA A 564 7.66 11.28 -15.76
CA ALA A 564 6.30 11.80 -15.83
C ALA A 564 6.08 13.04 -14.94
N PHE A 565 6.75 13.11 -13.78
CA PHE A 565 6.47 14.14 -12.77
C PHE A 565 7.62 15.12 -12.51
N THR A 566 8.82 14.87 -13.05
CA THR A 566 9.95 15.80 -12.96
C THR A 566 10.10 16.62 -14.25
N VAL A 567 10.47 17.89 -14.09
CA VAL A 567 10.78 18.76 -15.23
C VAL A 567 12.20 18.46 -15.68
N ALA A 568 12.37 17.96 -16.91
CA ALA A 568 13.69 17.69 -17.45
C ALA A 568 14.50 19.00 -17.59
N PRO A 569 15.79 19.01 -17.21
CA PRO A 569 16.65 20.15 -17.43
C PRO A 569 16.80 20.42 -18.93
N ALA A 570 16.51 21.65 -19.35
CA ALA A 570 16.62 22.07 -20.76
C ALA A 570 18.08 22.29 -21.19
N TYR A 571 19.00 22.51 -20.23
CA TYR A 571 20.38 22.86 -20.49
C TYR A 571 21.39 22.01 -19.70
N GLN A 572 22.57 21.77 -20.25
CA GLN A 572 23.62 20.94 -19.64
C GLN A 572 24.10 21.45 -18.28
N TYR A 573 24.15 22.77 -18.06
CA TYR A 573 24.55 23.33 -16.76
C TYR A 573 23.52 23.00 -15.65
N GLN A 574 22.24 22.85 -15.99
CA GLN A 574 21.20 22.47 -15.03
C GLN A 574 21.37 21.02 -14.58
N GLN A 575 21.92 20.14 -15.42
CA GLN A 575 22.23 18.76 -15.03
C GLN A 575 23.36 18.73 -13.98
N LEU A 576 24.41 19.53 -14.16
CA LEU A 576 25.49 19.65 -13.16
C LEU A 576 24.98 20.20 -11.83
N VAL A 577 24.12 21.23 -11.89
CA VAL A 577 23.48 21.79 -10.69
C VAL A 577 22.60 20.73 -10.02
N GLN A 578 21.83 19.96 -10.78
CA GLN A 578 20.98 18.89 -10.25
C GLN A 578 21.83 17.83 -9.53
N GLN A 579 22.92 17.35 -10.12
CA GLN A 579 23.82 16.38 -9.48
C GLN A 579 24.41 16.89 -8.15
N VAL A 580 24.72 18.19 -8.07
CA VAL A 580 25.15 18.82 -6.80
C VAL A 580 23.99 18.86 -5.82
N CYS A 581 22.81 19.29 -6.26
CA CYS A 581 21.62 19.37 -5.44
C CYS A 581 21.17 18.01 -4.91
N ASP A 582 21.31 16.94 -5.69
CA ASP A 582 20.97 15.58 -5.28
C ASP A 582 21.84 15.11 -4.10
N ARG A 583 23.08 15.59 -4.01
CA ARG A 583 23.97 15.30 -2.88
C ARG A 583 23.80 16.25 -1.70
N VAL A 584 23.53 17.53 -1.97
CA VAL A 584 23.40 18.57 -0.94
C VAL A 584 22.06 18.50 -0.23
N CYS A 585 20.97 18.29 -0.96
CA CYS A 585 19.61 18.43 -0.44
C CYS A 585 19.26 17.44 0.70
N PRO A 586 19.61 16.13 0.62
CA PRO A 586 19.37 15.19 1.71
C PRO A 586 20.10 15.58 3.00
N LYS A 587 21.26 16.24 2.86
CA LYS A 587 22.10 16.70 3.96
C LYS A 587 22.01 18.22 4.18
N ARG A 588 20.95 18.89 3.70
CA ARG A 588 20.85 20.36 3.69
C ARG A 588 21.05 20.99 5.06
N TRP A 589 20.48 20.43 6.12
CA TRP A 589 20.63 20.96 7.48
C TRP A 589 22.06 20.84 8.01
N PHE A 590 22.77 19.78 7.65
CA PHE A 590 24.19 19.66 7.97
C PHE A 590 25.00 20.74 7.26
N TRP A 591 24.78 20.95 5.96
CA TRP A 591 25.47 22.00 5.21
C TRP A 591 25.14 23.41 5.69
N ARG A 592 23.88 23.68 6.06
CA ARG A 592 23.48 24.94 6.71
C ARG A 592 24.24 25.16 8.02
N LEU A 593 24.37 24.13 8.84
CA LEU A 593 25.14 24.20 10.08
C LEU A 593 26.61 24.47 9.80
N VAL A 594 27.23 23.75 8.86
CA VAL A 594 28.64 23.98 8.46
C VAL A 594 28.85 25.41 7.97
N LEU A 595 27.97 25.93 7.10
CA LEU A 595 28.04 27.31 6.62
C LEU A 595 27.87 28.33 7.75
N ALA A 596 26.90 28.13 8.63
CA ALA A 596 26.66 29.02 9.77
C ALA A 596 27.86 29.02 10.73
N SER A 597 28.39 27.84 11.06
CA SER A 597 29.59 27.70 11.89
C SER A 597 30.81 28.34 11.24
N LEU A 598 31.01 28.17 9.93
CA LEU A 598 32.11 28.79 9.19
C LEU A 598 31.98 30.32 9.18
N LEU A 599 30.78 30.86 8.95
CA LEU A 599 30.53 32.29 9.01
C LEU A 599 30.85 32.86 10.39
N ILE A 600 30.35 32.21 11.45
CA ILE A 600 30.62 32.61 12.83
C ILE A 600 32.12 32.56 13.09
N ALA A 601 32.81 31.49 12.70
CA ALA A 601 34.25 31.36 12.89
C ALA A 601 35.04 32.46 12.17
N VAL A 602 34.70 32.78 10.91
CA VAL A 602 35.34 33.85 10.14
C VAL A 602 35.08 35.21 10.78
N VAL A 603 33.84 35.50 11.17
CA VAL A 603 33.49 36.78 11.83
C VAL A 603 34.18 36.91 13.19
N SER A 604 34.18 35.85 14.01
CA SER A 604 34.86 35.84 15.30
C SER A 604 36.36 35.99 15.15
N LEU A 605 37.00 35.30 14.19
CA LEU A 605 38.42 35.41 13.94
C LEU A 605 38.78 36.81 13.42
N TYR A 606 37.97 37.37 12.53
CA TYR A 606 38.12 38.76 12.06
C TYR A 606 38.03 39.74 13.23
N LEU A 607 36.98 39.63 14.06
CA LEU A 607 36.79 40.49 15.24
C LEU A 607 37.96 40.36 16.22
N LEU A 608 38.34 39.13 16.61
CA LEU A 608 39.47 38.88 17.50
C LEU A 608 40.77 39.43 16.93
N ALA A 609 41.03 39.22 15.64
CA ALA A 609 42.23 39.73 14.99
C ALA A 609 42.27 41.26 14.96
N THR A 610 41.13 41.92 14.70
CA THR A 610 41.03 43.39 14.74
C THR A 610 41.17 43.96 16.15
N LEU A 611 40.69 43.26 17.18
CA LEU A 611 40.79 43.69 18.57
C LEU A 611 42.18 43.45 19.17
N LEU A 612 42.85 42.37 18.79
CA LEU A 612 44.10 41.93 19.41
C LEU A 612 45.37 42.33 18.63
N TYR A 613 45.27 42.60 17.32
CA TYR A 613 46.44 42.80 16.45
C TYR A 613 46.26 43.95 15.45
N TYR A 614 46.61 45.17 15.89
CA TYR A 614 46.55 46.40 15.07
C TYR A 614 47.25 46.32 13.69
N PRO A 615 48.46 45.73 13.53
CA PRO A 615 49.09 45.66 12.20
C PRO A 615 48.37 44.71 11.24
N LEU A 616 47.66 43.71 11.74
CA LEU A 616 46.89 42.78 10.90
C LEU A 616 45.64 43.45 10.32
N GLN A 617 45.11 44.50 10.98
CA GLN A 617 44.02 45.31 10.47
C GLN A 617 44.33 45.89 9.09
N ARG A 618 45.57 46.32 8.86
CA ARG A 618 46.01 46.85 7.56
C ARG A 618 46.04 45.80 6.44
N TYR A 619 46.28 44.53 6.80
CA TYR A 619 46.28 43.41 5.85
C TYR A 619 44.85 42.88 5.59
N LEU A 620 43.98 42.89 6.60
CA LEU A 620 42.57 42.51 6.48
C LEU A 620 41.73 43.54 5.73
N GLU A 621 42.16 44.81 5.69
CA GLU A 621 41.60 45.85 4.83
C GLU A 621 41.91 45.66 3.34
N HIS A 622 42.74 44.67 2.97
CA HIS A 622 43.04 44.38 1.57
C HIS A 622 41.74 43.97 0.85
N PRO A 623 41.41 44.56 -0.31
CA PRO A 623 40.12 44.37 -0.97
C PRO A 623 39.79 42.91 -1.27
N LEU A 624 40.81 42.09 -1.53
CA LEU A 624 40.68 40.64 -1.75
C LEU A 624 40.13 39.89 -0.52
N LEU A 625 40.55 40.24 0.69
CA LEU A 625 40.05 39.62 1.92
C LEU A 625 38.72 40.22 2.36
N LEU A 626 38.57 41.54 2.21
CA LEU A 626 37.36 42.26 2.61
C LEU A 626 36.15 41.93 1.71
N TYR A 627 36.35 41.70 0.40
CA TYR A 627 35.27 41.39 -0.54
C TYR A 627 35.30 39.97 -1.07
N GLY A 628 36.48 39.40 -1.29
CA GLY A 628 36.61 38.07 -1.87
C GLY A 628 36.05 37.00 -0.95
N ALA A 629 36.34 37.05 0.35
CA ALA A 629 35.81 36.07 1.30
C ALA A 629 34.27 36.15 1.44
N PRO A 630 33.63 37.33 1.64
CA PRO A 630 32.17 37.43 1.62
C PRO A 630 31.54 37.05 0.28
N LEU A 631 32.19 37.34 -0.86
CA LEU A 631 31.70 36.98 -2.19
C LEU A 631 31.72 35.46 -2.39
N VAL A 632 32.83 34.79 -2.04
CA VAL A 632 32.93 33.32 -2.10
C VAL A 632 31.92 32.69 -1.14
N PHE A 633 31.75 33.24 0.05
CA PHE A 633 30.73 32.80 1.00
C PHE A 633 29.31 32.98 0.44
N ALA A 634 29.02 34.13 -0.18
CA ALA A 634 27.75 34.40 -0.82
C ALA A 634 27.47 33.44 -1.97
N ILE A 635 28.47 33.13 -2.81
CA ILE A 635 28.34 32.13 -3.89
C ILE A 635 28.07 30.74 -3.30
N GLY A 636 28.81 30.31 -2.28
CA GLY A 636 28.60 29.03 -1.61
C GLY A 636 27.22 28.93 -0.95
N LEU A 637 26.76 30.01 -0.33
CA LEU A 637 25.43 30.12 0.24
C LEU A 637 24.36 30.07 -0.86
N LEU A 638 24.52 30.80 -1.97
CA LEU A 638 23.60 30.75 -3.11
C LEU A 638 23.49 29.34 -3.72
N LEU A 639 24.60 28.62 -3.86
CA LEU A 639 24.62 27.24 -4.34
C LEU A 639 23.86 26.29 -3.39
N ILE A 640 24.03 26.44 -2.08
CA ILE A 640 23.32 25.61 -1.10
C ILE A 640 21.83 25.97 -1.05
N LEU A 641 21.49 27.26 -1.10
CA LEU A 641 20.12 27.74 -1.10
C LEU A 641 19.36 27.35 -2.38
N SER A 642 20.01 27.33 -3.55
CA SER A 642 19.36 26.89 -4.79
C SER A 642 18.96 25.41 -4.75
N CYS A 643 19.71 24.60 -3.99
CA CYS A 643 19.41 23.18 -3.78
C CYS A 643 18.46 22.94 -2.60
N ASP A 644 18.09 23.97 -1.85
CA ASP A 644 17.26 23.85 -0.67
C ASP A 644 15.80 24.21 -1.00
N PRO A 645 14.88 23.22 -0.96
CA PRO A 645 13.49 23.48 -1.33
C PRO A 645 12.82 24.51 -0.41
N TYR A 646 13.29 24.70 0.82
CA TYR A 646 12.70 25.72 1.70
C TYR A 646 13.02 27.15 1.23
N TRP A 647 14.25 27.37 0.77
CA TRP A 647 14.75 28.71 0.45
C TRP A 647 14.55 29.11 -1.01
N HIS A 648 14.21 28.17 -1.89
CA HIS A 648 13.92 28.43 -3.29
C HIS A 648 12.91 29.59 -3.46
N GLN A 649 11.85 29.64 -2.64
CA GLN A 649 10.86 30.74 -2.67
C GLN A 649 11.42 32.11 -2.24
N PHE A 650 12.50 32.13 -1.47
CA PHE A 650 13.15 33.34 -0.96
C PHE A 650 14.43 33.70 -1.73
N GLN A 651 14.79 32.93 -2.76
CA GLN A 651 16.07 33.07 -3.45
C GLN A 651 16.26 34.48 -4.02
N SER A 652 15.20 35.06 -4.60
CA SER A 652 15.22 36.44 -5.13
C SER A 652 15.45 37.49 -4.04
N LEU A 653 14.79 37.36 -2.88
CA LEU A 653 14.95 38.27 -1.74
C LEU A 653 16.35 38.17 -1.14
N ILE A 654 16.90 36.96 -1.03
CA ILE A 654 18.25 36.73 -0.51
C ILE A 654 19.29 37.31 -1.47
N LEU A 655 19.14 37.08 -2.78
CA LEU A 655 20.00 37.68 -3.80
C LEU A 655 19.99 39.21 -3.71
N LEU A 656 18.81 39.82 -3.59
CA LEU A 656 18.68 41.27 -3.43
C LEU A 656 19.36 41.76 -2.14
N ALA A 657 19.16 41.06 -1.02
CA ALA A 657 19.78 41.42 0.25
C ALA A 657 21.32 41.32 0.20
N VAL A 658 21.85 40.24 -0.38
CA VAL A 658 23.30 40.05 -0.58
C VAL A 658 23.87 41.12 -1.50
N LEU A 659 23.21 41.40 -2.63
CA LEU A 659 23.63 42.45 -3.56
C LEU A 659 23.65 43.82 -2.89
N ALA A 660 22.60 44.14 -2.11
CA ALA A 660 22.52 45.40 -1.36
C ALA A 660 23.66 45.52 -0.34
N LEU A 661 24.00 44.44 0.38
CA LEU A 661 25.12 44.41 1.33
C LEU A 661 26.48 44.59 0.65
N VAL A 662 26.69 43.95 -0.51
CA VAL A 662 27.92 44.10 -1.31
C VAL A 662 28.05 45.54 -1.81
N LEU A 663 26.97 46.13 -2.34
CA LEU A 663 26.95 47.51 -2.80
C LEU A 663 27.19 48.51 -1.66
N LEU A 664 26.56 48.29 -0.50
CA LEU A 664 26.77 49.08 0.70
C LEU A 664 28.23 49.01 1.16
N GLY A 665 28.80 47.81 1.23
CA GLY A 665 30.21 47.59 1.56
C GLY A 665 31.14 48.33 0.61
N PHE A 666 30.89 48.23 -0.70
CA PHE A 666 31.65 48.93 -1.73
C PHE A 666 31.56 50.47 -1.59
N MET A 667 30.35 51.00 -1.36
CA MET A 667 30.14 52.43 -1.13
C MET A 667 30.88 52.94 0.11
N LEU A 668 30.80 52.20 1.23
CA LEU A 668 31.50 52.54 2.48
C LEU A 668 33.02 52.55 2.28
N TYR A 669 33.56 51.58 1.56
CA TYR A 669 34.98 51.54 1.26
C TYR A 669 35.44 52.65 0.35
N ARG A 670 34.70 52.94 -0.73
CA ARG A 670 35.03 54.07 -1.61
C ARG A 670 35.06 55.36 -0.81
N ARG A 671 34.12 55.55 0.12
CA ARG A 671 34.09 56.70 1.03
C ARG A 671 35.29 56.72 2.00
N MET A 672 35.67 55.57 2.56
CA MET A 672 36.86 55.48 3.42
C MET A 672 38.15 55.76 2.64
N GLN A 673 38.28 55.22 1.42
CA GLN A 673 39.43 55.46 0.55
C GLN A 673 39.54 56.94 0.16
N GLN A 674 38.41 57.58 -0.19
CA GLN A 674 38.37 59.02 -0.44
C GLN A 674 38.79 59.83 0.79
N ARG A 675 38.35 59.45 2.00
CA ARG A 675 38.79 60.12 3.23
C ARG A 675 40.30 59.98 3.47
N ARG A 676 40.87 58.80 3.25
CA ARG A 676 42.34 58.57 3.36
C ARG A 676 43.14 59.37 2.34
N GLN A 677 42.59 59.63 1.16
CA GLN A 677 43.22 60.50 0.16
C GLN A 677 43.16 61.98 0.55
N HIS A 678 42.15 62.42 1.29
CA HIS A 678 41.98 63.82 1.70
C HIS A 678 42.61 64.14 3.08
N TYR A 679 42.80 63.12 3.93
CA TYR A 679 43.47 63.21 5.23
C TYR A 679 44.52 62.08 5.30
N PRO A 680 45.69 62.24 4.64
CA PRO A 680 46.73 61.21 4.57
C PRO A 680 47.37 60.88 5.92
#